data_AF-R5Y9F9-F1
#
_entry.id   AF-R5Y9F9-F1
#
_cell.length_a   1.000
_cell.length_b   1.000
_cell.length_c   1.000
_cell.angle_alpha   90.00
_cell.angle_beta   90.00
_cell.angle_gamma   90.00
#
_symmetry.space_group_name_H-M   'P 1'
#
loop_
_entity.id
_entity.type
_entity.pdbx_description
1 polymer ?
#
loop_
_entity_poly.entity_id
_entity_poly.type
_entity_poly.pdbx_seq_one_letter_code
_entity_poly.pdbx_strand_id
1 'polypeptide(L)'
;MQRGLHYAIIDEVDSVLIDEARTPLIISGQSGKSTKLYEACDILAKQLTRGEDVPEYSKMDAIMGIEQEETGDFIVNEKDKIVNLTQQGVHKVEQFFHIDNLADADNLEIQHNVILALRAHYLMFRDQDYVVKDDQVMIVDEFTGRIMPGRRYSDGLHQAIEAKEHVKVKRESKTLATITFQNFFNKFDKKAGMTGTALTEEKEFRDIYGMDVIEIPTNRPVARIDHQDAVYKTKKEKFKAVVEEVKAAHAKGQPVLVGTITIETSELISGMLKREGIPHTVLNAKFHEQEAEIVAQAGQHGAVTIATNMAGRGTDIKLDDDAKAAGGLKIIGTERHESRRIDNQLRGRAGRQGDPGESQFFISLEDDLMRLFGSEKLMSVFNALGVPEGEQIQHKMLTSAIEKAQEKIEYNNYGIRKNLLEYDQVNNDQREIIYKERMSVLNGDSMRDAIFKMIQDQVEKAVDTCISTEIPREEWDLHELDELLLPIIPLEPITEESISDVKNSKELKQHLKEKAVLLYEAKETEFPEIEQFRELERVVLLKVIDRKWMDHIDDMDQLRQGIGLQAYGQRDPLVEYKMAGFDMFDEMISAIQEDTIRLLFHVQVEQKVEREQVAKVTGTNKDETAQSAPKKREHAKVYPNDPCPCGSGKKYKQCCGRKPV
;
A
#
# COMPACT_ATOMS: atom_id res chain seq x y z
N MET A 1 8.88 -3.26 -22.03
CA MET A 1 8.13 -4.45 -21.55
C MET A 1 9.07 -5.33 -20.74
N GLN A 2 8.63 -5.78 -19.57
CA GLN A 2 9.31 -6.88 -18.87
C GLN A 2 9.03 -8.19 -19.63
N ARG A 3 9.90 -9.19 -19.50
CA ARG A 3 9.60 -10.56 -19.95
C ARG A 3 8.55 -11.17 -19.00
N GLY A 4 7.96 -12.31 -19.38
CA GLY A 4 7.06 -13.06 -18.49
C GLY A 4 7.67 -13.35 -17.12
N LEU A 5 6.84 -13.31 -16.08
CA LEU A 5 7.24 -13.47 -14.68
C LEU A 5 7.46 -14.95 -14.32
N HIS A 6 8.64 -15.48 -14.66
CA HIS A 6 8.91 -16.91 -14.53
C HIS A 6 9.35 -17.35 -13.12
N TYR A 7 10.41 -16.76 -12.56
CA TYR A 7 10.95 -17.19 -11.26
C TYR A 7 11.52 -16.02 -10.46
N ALA A 8 11.03 -15.87 -9.22
CA ALA A 8 11.57 -14.93 -8.23
C ALA A 8 12.36 -15.66 -7.14
N ILE A 9 13.59 -15.21 -6.87
CA ILE A 9 14.34 -15.54 -5.65
C ILE A 9 14.43 -14.27 -4.83
N ILE A 10 13.78 -14.26 -3.68
CA ILE A 10 13.64 -13.09 -2.83
C ILE A 10 14.67 -13.20 -1.70
N ASP A 11 15.67 -12.33 -1.73
CA ASP A 11 16.56 -12.16 -0.59
C ASP A 11 15.85 -11.38 0.51
N GLU A 12 16.13 -11.69 1.77
CA GLU A 12 15.50 -11.07 2.93
C GLU A 12 13.96 -11.12 2.86
N VAL A 13 13.45 -12.31 2.51
CA VAL A 13 12.03 -12.54 2.15
C VAL A 13 11.05 -12.07 3.22
N ASP A 14 11.43 -12.16 4.49
CA ASP A 14 10.63 -11.67 5.61
C ASP A 14 10.49 -10.15 5.65
N SER A 15 11.50 -9.40 5.20
CA SER A 15 11.36 -7.95 5.03
C SER A 15 10.39 -7.62 3.93
N VAL A 16 10.61 -8.22 2.76
CA VAL A 16 9.91 -7.82 1.54
C VAL A 16 8.43 -8.25 1.62
N LEU A 17 8.19 -9.47 2.10
CA LEU A 17 6.86 -10.07 2.07
C LEU A 17 6.04 -9.89 3.35
N ILE A 18 6.65 -9.41 4.45
CA ILE A 18 5.96 -9.18 5.73
C ILE A 18 6.04 -7.71 6.15
N ASP A 19 7.24 -7.12 6.21
CA ASP A 19 7.42 -5.73 6.69
C ASP A 19 6.98 -4.70 5.65
N GLU A 20 7.47 -4.82 4.42
CA GLU A 20 7.16 -3.89 3.31
C GLU A 20 5.79 -4.16 2.68
N ALA A 21 5.27 -5.38 2.86
CA ALA A 21 3.97 -5.80 2.36
C ALA A 21 2.77 -5.18 3.12
N ARG A 22 3.04 -4.24 4.03
CA ARG A 22 2.01 -3.43 4.73
C ARG A 22 1.40 -2.34 3.84
N THR A 23 2.15 -1.86 2.85
CA THR A 23 1.71 -0.78 1.96
C THR A 23 1.69 -1.24 0.50
N PRO A 24 0.61 -0.98 -0.26
CA PRO A 24 0.57 -1.30 -1.67
C PRO A 24 1.51 -0.41 -2.49
N LEU A 25 1.97 -0.92 -3.64
CA LEU A 25 2.71 -0.16 -4.64
C LEU A 25 1.73 0.66 -5.46
N ILE A 26 1.85 1.98 -5.42
CA ILE A 26 0.93 2.90 -6.10
C ILE A 26 1.70 3.78 -7.10
N ILE A 27 1.09 3.95 -8.27
CA ILE A 27 1.47 4.94 -9.29
C ILE A 27 0.39 6.00 -9.32
N SER A 28 0.78 7.26 -9.11
CA SER A 28 -0.15 8.38 -9.11
C SER A 28 0.04 9.29 -10.32
N GLY A 29 -1.06 9.89 -10.78
CA GLY A 29 -1.10 10.84 -11.88
C GLY A 29 -1.88 12.10 -11.54
N GLN A 30 -1.77 13.12 -12.39
CA GLN A 30 -2.51 14.37 -12.23
C GLN A 30 -4.01 14.13 -12.46
N SER A 31 -4.83 14.46 -11.45
CA SER A 31 -6.29 14.36 -11.57
C SER A 31 -6.87 15.48 -12.45
N GLY A 32 -7.95 15.15 -13.18
CA GLY A 32 -8.84 16.11 -13.83
C GLY A 32 -9.99 16.58 -12.96
N LYS A 33 -10.14 16.04 -11.73
CA LYS A 33 -11.24 16.34 -10.81
C LYS A 33 -11.28 17.83 -10.46
N SER A 34 -12.50 18.34 -10.31
CA SER A 34 -12.76 19.75 -10.04
C SER A 34 -12.42 20.09 -8.59
N THR A 35 -11.55 21.07 -8.37
CA THR A 35 -11.22 21.56 -7.03
C THR A 35 -12.40 22.23 -6.32
N LYS A 36 -13.48 22.55 -7.06
CA LYS A 36 -14.68 23.20 -6.52
C LYS A 36 -15.44 22.33 -5.52
N LEU A 37 -15.33 21.00 -5.61
CA LEU A 37 -16.04 20.12 -4.68
C LEU A 37 -15.49 20.28 -3.25
N TYR A 38 -14.17 20.45 -3.07
CA TYR A 38 -13.58 20.76 -1.76
C TYR A 38 -14.10 22.08 -1.18
N GLU A 39 -14.27 23.09 -2.03
CA GLU A 39 -14.82 24.39 -1.62
C GLU A 39 -16.29 24.25 -1.19
N ALA A 40 -17.09 23.48 -1.93
CA ALA A 40 -18.49 23.21 -1.57
C ALA A 40 -18.60 22.41 -0.27
N CYS A 41 -17.78 21.38 -0.09
CA CYS A 41 -17.72 20.59 1.15
C CYS A 41 -17.21 21.39 2.35
N ASP A 42 -16.28 22.34 2.17
CA ASP A 42 -15.86 23.28 3.23
C ASP A 42 -17.02 24.16 3.70
N ILE A 43 -17.83 24.67 2.76
CA ILE A 43 -19.03 25.47 3.08
C ILE A 43 -20.03 24.61 3.88
N LEU A 44 -20.28 23.39 3.43
CA LEU A 44 -21.19 22.47 4.11
C LEU A 44 -20.68 22.10 5.51
N ALA A 45 -19.39 21.80 5.67
CA ALA A 45 -18.80 21.45 6.96
C ALA A 45 -18.98 22.55 8.01
N LYS A 46 -18.99 23.83 7.60
CA LYS A 46 -19.27 24.98 8.47
C LYS A 46 -20.75 25.12 8.88
N GLN A 47 -21.67 24.51 8.13
CA GLN A 47 -23.11 24.53 8.39
C GLN A 47 -23.58 23.34 9.24
N LEU A 48 -22.83 22.23 9.22
CA LEU A 48 -23.11 21.06 10.03
C LEU A 48 -22.79 21.31 11.51
N THR A 49 -23.61 20.75 12.38
CA THR A 49 -23.52 20.85 13.83
C THR A 49 -22.92 19.57 14.42
N ARG A 50 -21.85 19.72 15.21
CA ARG A 50 -21.21 18.61 15.93
C ARG A 50 -22.18 18.06 17.00
N GLY A 51 -22.35 16.74 17.02
CA GLY A 51 -23.06 15.99 18.04
C GLY A 51 -22.33 15.88 19.38
N GLU A 52 -23.03 15.50 20.43
CA GLU A 52 -22.41 15.17 21.72
C GLU A 52 -21.53 13.91 21.61
N ASP A 53 -20.42 13.87 22.35
CA ASP A 53 -19.51 12.72 22.34
C ASP A 53 -20.22 11.49 22.92
N VAL A 54 -20.30 10.43 22.11
CA VAL A 54 -20.99 9.20 22.50
C VAL A 54 -20.05 8.33 23.35
N PRO A 55 -20.46 7.86 24.56
CA PRO A 55 -19.63 6.97 25.37
C PRO A 55 -19.37 5.63 24.66
N GLU A 56 -18.19 5.03 24.90
CA GLU A 56 -17.82 3.71 24.35
C GLU A 56 -18.95 2.68 24.60
N TYR A 57 -19.57 2.20 23.51
CA TYR A 57 -20.65 1.21 23.58
C TYR A 57 -20.08 -0.13 24.04
N SER A 58 -20.37 -0.51 25.28
CA SER A 58 -19.84 -1.75 25.85
C SER A 58 -20.68 -2.96 25.40
N LYS A 59 -20.07 -4.15 25.42
CA LYS A 59 -20.82 -5.40 25.21
C LYS A 59 -21.96 -5.59 26.21
N MET A 60 -21.92 -4.94 27.38
CA MET A 60 -23.03 -4.96 28.33
C MET A 60 -24.20 -4.07 27.88
N ASP A 61 -23.94 -2.93 27.25
CA ASP A 61 -24.97 -2.00 26.78
C ASP A 61 -25.79 -2.61 25.63
N ALA A 62 -25.12 -3.35 24.74
CA ALA A 62 -25.75 -4.16 23.69
C ALA A 62 -26.68 -5.24 24.25
N ILE A 63 -26.29 -5.90 25.35
CA ILE A 63 -27.09 -6.94 26.01
C ILE A 63 -28.28 -6.33 26.77
N MET A 64 -28.15 -5.10 27.27
CA MET A 64 -29.20 -4.38 27.98
C MET A 64 -30.18 -3.63 27.05
N GLY A 65 -29.96 -3.66 25.74
CA GLY A 65 -30.84 -3.00 24.76
C GLY A 65 -30.85 -1.48 24.91
N ILE A 66 -29.73 -0.89 25.35
CA ILE A 66 -29.59 0.56 25.46
C ILE A 66 -29.39 1.11 24.04
N GLU A 67 -30.35 1.88 23.53
CA GLU A 67 -30.21 2.68 22.32
C GLU A 67 -29.48 3.98 22.68
N GLN A 68 -28.34 4.24 22.04
CA GLN A 68 -27.65 5.52 22.15
C GLN A 68 -28.28 6.50 21.17
N GLU A 69 -28.88 7.58 21.68
CA GLU A 69 -29.37 8.67 20.82
C GLU A 69 -28.19 9.47 20.29
N GLU A 70 -27.94 9.38 18.98
CA GLU A 70 -27.00 10.24 18.29
C GLU A 70 -27.61 11.65 18.14
N THR A 71 -26.90 12.66 18.65
CA THR A 71 -27.31 14.06 18.52
C THR A 71 -26.48 14.77 17.46
N GLY A 72 -27.03 15.84 16.85
CA GLY A 72 -26.32 16.63 15.83
C GLY A 72 -26.20 15.93 14.48
N ASP A 73 -25.36 16.51 13.61
CA ASP A 73 -25.19 16.07 12.22
C ASP A 73 -24.01 15.11 12.03
N PHE A 74 -23.01 15.15 12.91
CA PHE A 74 -21.86 14.25 12.85
C PHE A 74 -21.21 14.10 14.22
N ILE A 75 -20.53 12.97 14.41
CA ILE A 75 -19.83 12.61 15.65
C ILE A 75 -18.33 12.56 15.35
N VAL A 76 -17.53 13.07 16.28
CA VAL A 76 -16.06 13.10 16.18
C VAL A 76 -15.48 12.25 17.30
N ASN A 77 -14.69 11.23 16.94
CA ASN A 77 -13.89 10.48 17.89
C ASN A 77 -12.44 10.98 17.82
N GLU A 78 -12.05 11.82 18.78
CA GLU A 78 -10.72 12.43 18.83
C GLU A 78 -9.60 11.42 19.11
N LYS A 79 -9.91 10.32 19.82
CA LYS A 79 -8.94 9.28 20.17
C LYS A 79 -8.55 8.45 18.94
N ASP A 80 -9.53 8.06 18.15
CA ASP A 80 -9.33 7.27 16.94
C ASP A 80 -9.09 8.16 15.69
N LYS A 81 -9.24 9.49 15.84
CA LYS A 81 -9.18 10.48 14.76
C LYS A 81 -10.14 10.16 13.60
N ILE A 82 -11.38 9.77 13.95
CA ILE A 82 -12.44 9.41 13.00
C ILE A 82 -13.60 10.41 13.10
N VAL A 83 -14.23 10.74 11.98
CA VAL A 83 -15.48 11.51 11.92
C VAL A 83 -16.52 10.71 11.16
N ASN A 84 -17.71 10.56 11.74
CA ASN A 84 -18.84 9.85 11.13
C ASN A 84 -20.05 10.78 11.05
N LEU A 85 -20.78 10.74 9.93
CA LEU A 85 -22.07 11.43 9.79
C LEU A 85 -23.15 10.67 10.56
N THR A 86 -24.03 11.39 11.25
CA THR A 86 -25.27 10.82 11.80
C THR A 86 -26.33 10.77 10.69
N GLN A 87 -27.45 10.10 10.95
CA GLN A 87 -28.58 10.08 9.99
C GLN A 87 -29.12 11.48 9.68
N GLN A 88 -29.09 12.41 10.64
CA GLN A 88 -29.47 13.81 10.41
C GLN A 88 -28.48 14.53 9.51
N GLY A 89 -27.17 14.26 9.70
CA GLY A 89 -26.13 14.78 8.83
C GLY A 89 -26.25 14.28 7.41
N VAL A 90 -26.45 12.97 7.22
CA VAL A 90 -26.68 12.37 5.89
C VAL A 90 -27.81 13.10 5.16
N HIS A 91 -28.94 13.32 5.83
CA HIS A 91 -30.07 14.03 5.22
C HIS A 91 -29.75 15.49 4.84
N LYS A 92 -28.94 16.20 5.65
CA LYS A 92 -28.49 17.55 5.30
C LYS A 92 -27.51 17.56 4.12
N VAL A 93 -26.63 16.56 4.03
CA VAL A 93 -25.74 16.40 2.86
C VAL A 93 -26.58 16.16 1.60
N GLU A 94 -27.56 15.27 1.67
CA GLU A 94 -28.49 14.97 0.57
C GLU A 94 -29.21 16.23 0.08
N GLN A 95 -29.75 17.02 1.01
CA GLN A 95 -30.42 18.29 0.69
C GLN A 95 -29.48 19.33 0.07
N PHE A 96 -28.24 19.42 0.55
CA PHE A 96 -27.27 20.42 0.07
C PHE A 96 -26.80 20.13 -1.36
N PHE A 97 -26.58 18.86 -1.68
CA PHE A 97 -26.14 18.43 -3.01
C PHE A 97 -27.30 18.10 -3.96
N HIS A 98 -28.53 18.12 -3.47
CA HIS A 98 -29.74 17.74 -4.22
C HIS A 98 -29.65 16.29 -4.75
N ILE A 99 -29.26 15.37 -3.88
CA ILE A 99 -29.14 13.94 -4.16
C ILE A 99 -30.13 13.14 -3.31
N ASP A 100 -30.62 12.02 -3.83
CA ASP A 100 -31.67 11.22 -3.17
C ASP A 100 -31.12 10.33 -2.04
N ASN A 101 -29.96 9.70 -2.27
CA ASN A 101 -29.31 8.83 -1.28
C ASN A 101 -27.79 9.02 -1.33
N LEU A 102 -27.19 9.45 -0.20
CA LEU A 102 -25.75 9.65 -0.11
C LEU A 102 -24.95 8.34 -0.24
N ALA A 103 -25.57 7.19 0.06
CA ALA A 103 -24.89 5.89 0.05
C ALA A 103 -24.77 5.25 -1.34
N ASP A 104 -25.34 5.88 -2.38
CA ASP A 104 -25.26 5.38 -3.75
C ASP A 104 -23.83 5.49 -4.32
N ALA A 105 -23.46 4.58 -5.22
CA ALA A 105 -22.12 4.51 -5.82
C ALA A 105 -21.73 5.80 -6.57
N ASP A 106 -22.70 6.49 -7.17
CA ASP A 106 -22.48 7.77 -7.87
C ASP A 106 -22.05 8.90 -6.92
N ASN A 107 -22.35 8.78 -5.62
CA ASN A 107 -22.12 9.83 -4.62
C ASN A 107 -20.86 9.59 -3.75
N LEU A 108 -20.05 8.57 -4.06
CA LEU A 108 -18.85 8.22 -3.30
C LEU A 108 -17.86 9.38 -3.16
N GLU A 109 -17.69 10.18 -4.21
CA GLU A 109 -16.78 11.34 -4.18
C GLU A 109 -17.27 12.43 -3.22
N ILE A 110 -18.59 12.65 -3.15
CA ILE A 110 -19.22 13.59 -2.23
C ILE A 110 -19.08 13.06 -0.80
N GLN A 111 -19.40 11.79 -0.58
CA GLN A 111 -19.29 11.14 0.73
C GLN A 111 -17.87 11.26 1.29
N HIS A 112 -16.86 10.91 0.48
CA HIS A 112 -15.45 11.03 0.85
C HIS A 112 -15.05 12.47 1.18
N ASN A 113 -15.37 13.42 0.29
CA ASN A 113 -14.97 14.81 0.47
C ASN A 113 -15.66 15.52 1.64
N VAL A 114 -16.90 15.16 1.96
CA VAL A 114 -17.59 15.68 3.16
C VAL A 114 -16.90 15.20 4.43
N ILE A 115 -16.54 13.91 4.51
CA ILE A 115 -15.81 13.36 5.66
C ILE A 115 -14.44 14.01 5.79
N LEU A 116 -13.72 14.21 4.68
CA LEU A 116 -12.43 14.92 4.68
C LEU A 116 -12.56 16.36 5.14
N ALA A 117 -13.60 17.08 4.71
CA ALA A 117 -13.85 18.46 5.12
C ALA A 117 -14.12 18.52 6.63
N LEU A 118 -14.97 17.64 7.16
CA LEU A 118 -15.22 17.56 8.59
C LEU A 118 -13.96 17.20 9.37
N ARG A 119 -13.17 16.23 8.89
CA ARG A 119 -11.88 15.87 9.49
C ARG A 119 -10.91 17.05 9.48
N ALA A 120 -10.82 17.80 8.38
CA ALA A 120 -9.99 18.99 8.28
C ALA A 120 -10.43 20.07 9.28
N HIS A 121 -11.74 20.23 9.53
CA HIS A 121 -12.27 21.19 10.49
C HIS A 121 -12.05 20.80 11.95
N TYR A 122 -12.37 19.55 12.31
CA TYR A 122 -12.52 19.11 13.70
C TYR A 122 -11.36 18.26 14.24
N LEU A 123 -10.51 17.71 13.38
CA LEU A 123 -9.38 16.87 13.78
C LEU A 123 -8.01 17.43 13.35
N MET A 124 -7.99 18.48 12.52
CA MET A 124 -6.75 19.10 12.04
C MET A 124 -6.70 20.56 12.51
N PHE A 125 -5.79 20.84 13.43
CA PHE A 125 -5.66 22.12 14.09
C PHE A 125 -4.49 22.92 13.52
N ARG A 126 -4.78 24.17 13.14
CA ARG A 126 -3.77 25.12 12.70
C ARG A 126 -2.81 25.43 13.85
N ASP A 127 -1.53 25.56 13.52
CA ASP A 127 -0.41 25.77 14.43
C ASP A 127 -0.11 24.60 15.40
N GLN A 128 -0.79 23.45 15.23
CA GLN A 128 -0.46 22.18 15.90
C GLN A 128 -0.12 21.09 14.87
N ASP A 129 -1.06 20.75 13.99
CA ASP A 129 -0.88 19.71 12.98
C ASP A 129 -0.27 20.26 11.69
N TYR A 130 -0.60 21.51 11.34
CA TYR A 130 -0.09 22.19 10.16
C TYR A 130 -0.01 23.70 10.36
N VAL A 131 0.77 24.37 9.52
CA VAL A 131 0.86 25.82 9.43
C VAL A 131 0.61 26.28 8.01
N VAL A 132 0.05 27.48 7.85
CA VAL A 132 -0.14 28.10 6.54
C VAL A 132 0.92 29.18 6.35
N LYS A 133 1.74 29.04 5.31
CA LYS A 133 2.79 30.01 4.98
C LYS A 133 2.97 30.10 3.46
N ASP A 134 3.15 31.31 2.95
CA ASP A 134 3.33 31.60 1.52
C ASP A 134 2.21 30.99 0.63
N ASP A 135 0.96 31.09 1.12
CA ASP A 135 -0.23 30.51 0.46
C ASP A 135 -0.10 28.99 0.23
N GLN A 136 0.50 28.28 1.19
CA GLN A 136 0.63 26.82 1.18
C GLN A 136 0.48 26.25 2.59
N VAL A 137 -0.18 25.08 2.68
CA VAL A 137 -0.28 24.29 3.91
C VAL A 137 1.00 23.48 4.07
N MET A 138 1.69 23.62 5.20
CA MET A 138 2.86 22.82 5.56
C MET A 138 2.60 22.03 6.84
N ILE A 139 2.93 20.74 6.81
CA ILE A 139 2.73 19.85 7.95
C ILE A 139 3.72 20.18 9.06
N VAL A 140 3.25 20.16 10.30
CA VAL A 140 4.08 20.23 11.50
C VAL A 140 4.22 18.83 12.07
N ASP A 141 5.46 18.45 12.40
CA ASP A 141 5.75 17.21 13.08
C ASP A 141 5.28 17.30 14.55
N GLU A 142 4.35 16.44 14.94
CA GLU A 142 3.67 16.44 16.26
C GLU A 142 4.64 16.27 17.43
N PHE A 143 5.80 15.62 17.22
CA PHE A 143 6.77 15.34 18.27
C PHE A 143 7.84 16.43 18.39
N THR A 144 8.26 17.00 17.25
CA THR A 144 9.39 17.94 17.21
C THR A 144 8.99 19.39 16.99
N GLY A 145 7.72 19.65 16.62
CA GLY A 145 7.21 20.98 16.25
C GLY A 145 7.86 21.56 14.99
N ARG A 146 8.59 20.74 14.22
CA ARG A 146 9.29 21.17 13.00
C ARG A 146 8.33 21.20 11.81
N ILE A 147 8.43 22.25 11.01
CA ILE A 147 7.72 22.36 9.75
C ILE A 147 8.40 21.44 8.72
N MET A 148 7.63 20.59 8.06
CA MET A 148 8.07 19.65 7.03
C MET A 148 7.67 20.16 5.63
N PRO A 149 8.49 21.03 4.99
CA PRO A 149 8.19 21.55 3.67
C PRO A 149 8.18 20.43 2.62
N GLY A 150 7.22 20.49 1.70
CA GLY A 150 7.08 19.54 0.59
C GLY A 150 6.33 18.24 0.93
N ARG A 151 5.98 18.01 2.20
CA ARG A 151 5.10 16.89 2.59
C ARG A 151 3.63 17.30 2.50
N ARG A 152 2.78 16.37 2.07
CA ARG A 152 1.32 16.54 1.96
C ARG A 152 0.62 15.38 2.64
N TYR A 153 -0.58 15.63 3.17
CA TYR A 153 -1.45 14.56 3.65
C TYR A 153 -2.03 13.81 2.44
N SER A 154 -2.22 12.50 2.58
CA SER A 154 -2.79 11.64 1.54
C SER A 154 -4.31 11.79 1.43
N ASP A 155 -4.89 11.12 0.44
CA ASP A 155 -6.33 10.84 0.32
C ASP A 155 -7.22 12.07 0.28
N GLY A 156 -6.71 13.21 -0.18
CA GLY A 156 -7.46 14.46 -0.30
C GLY A 156 -7.56 15.29 0.96
N LEU A 157 -7.06 14.80 2.10
CA LEU A 157 -7.09 15.55 3.36
C LEU A 157 -6.31 16.85 3.25
N HIS A 158 -5.19 16.86 2.51
CA HIS A 158 -4.41 18.07 2.32
C HIS A 158 -5.18 19.12 1.53
N GLN A 159 -5.95 18.70 0.52
CA GLN A 159 -6.80 19.54 -0.31
C GLN A 159 -7.98 20.08 0.49
N ALA A 160 -8.57 19.27 1.36
CA ALA A 160 -9.61 19.71 2.30
C ALA A 160 -9.08 20.76 3.30
N ILE A 161 -7.84 20.61 3.79
CA ILE A 161 -7.19 21.63 4.64
C ILE A 161 -6.88 22.90 3.82
N GLU A 162 -6.39 22.76 2.58
CA GLU A 162 -6.19 23.90 1.67
C GLU A 162 -7.51 24.66 1.46
N ALA A 163 -8.64 23.96 1.28
CA ALA A 163 -9.96 24.57 1.14
C ALA A 163 -10.42 25.26 2.43
N LYS A 164 -10.27 24.59 3.59
CA LYS A 164 -10.58 25.14 4.93
C LYS A 164 -9.86 26.46 5.20
N GLU A 165 -8.57 26.52 4.86
CA GLU A 165 -7.72 27.68 5.11
C GLU A 165 -7.78 28.72 3.97
N HIS A 166 -8.66 28.52 2.99
CA HIS A 166 -8.82 29.39 1.81
C HIS A 166 -7.52 29.59 1.01
N VAL A 167 -6.68 28.56 1.00
CA VAL A 167 -5.46 28.46 0.21
C VAL A 167 -5.80 27.88 -1.16
N LYS A 168 -5.00 28.16 -2.18
CA LYS A 168 -5.18 27.57 -3.51
C LYS A 168 -5.10 26.03 -3.46
N VAL A 169 -6.26 25.38 -3.54
CA VAL A 169 -6.38 23.93 -3.60
C VAL A 169 -5.67 23.39 -4.83
N LYS A 170 -4.64 22.57 -4.63
CA LYS A 170 -3.99 21.90 -5.77
C LYS A 170 -4.77 20.63 -6.11
N ARG A 171 -4.83 20.32 -7.41
CA ARG A 171 -5.49 19.09 -7.87
C ARG A 171 -4.92 17.86 -7.20
N GLU A 172 -5.79 16.91 -6.93
CA GLU A 172 -5.41 15.62 -6.37
C GLU A 172 -4.53 14.82 -7.30
N SER A 173 -3.77 13.94 -6.67
CA SER A 173 -3.11 12.85 -7.37
C SER A 173 -4.07 11.66 -7.41
N LYS A 174 -4.39 11.19 -8.61
CA LYS A 174 -5.26 10.04 -8.83
C LYS A 174 -4.44 8.76 -8.85
N THR A 175 -4.93 7.67 -8.27
CA THR A 175 -4.27 6.36 -8.35
C THR A 175 -4.48 5.79 -9.76
N LEU A 176 -3.41 5.71 -10.55
CA LEU A 176 -3.46 5.16 -11.92
C LEU A 176 -3.31 3.65 -11.95
N ALA A 177 -2.49 3.12 -11.03
CA ALA A 177 -2.25 1.70 -10.89
C ALA A 177 -1.84 1.41 -9.44
N THR A 178 -2.32 0.29 -8.92
CA THR A 178 -1.96 -0.21 -7.59
C THR A 178 -1.75 -1.71 -7.65
N ILE A 179 -0.83 -2.24 -6.85
CA ILE A 179 -0.67 -3.68 -6.61
C ILE A 179 0.02 -3.91 -5.26
N THR A 180 -0.44 -4.88 -4.48
CA THR A 180 0.25 -5.31 -3.26
C THR A 180 1.47 -6.18 -3.57
N PHE A 181 2.46 -6.20 -2.69
CA PHE A 181 3.60 -7.12 -2.83
C PHE A 181 3.16 -8.59 -2.87
N GLN A 182 2.16 -8.93 -2.07
CA GLN A 182 1.50 -10.23 -2.01
C GLN A 182 1.07 -10.67 -3.41
N ASN A 183 0.18 -9.90 -4.05
CA ASN A 183 -0.37 -10.23 -5.36
C ASN A 183 0.66 -10.10 -6.48
N PHE A 184 1.63 -9.18 -6.35
CA PHE A 184 2.72 -9.09 -7.33
C PHE A 184 3.58 -10.36 -7.36
N PHE A 185 4.05 -10.85 -6.21
CA PHE A 185 4.89 -12.04 -6.16
C PHE A 185 4.12 -13.33 -6.44
N ASN A 186 2.81 -13.36 -6.17
CA ASN A 186 1.96 -14.50 -6.53
C ASN A 186 1.75 -14.66 -8.04
N LYS A 187 2.05 -13.65 -8.87
CA LYS A 187 2.03 -13.76 -10.34
C LYS A 187 3.22 -14.49 -10.93
N PHE A 188 4.27 -14.81 -10.16
CA PHE A 188 5.40 -15.57 -10.67
C PHE A 188 5.08 -17.08 -10.72
N ASP A 189 5.44 -17.76 -11.82
CA ASP A 189 5.22 -19.21 -11.97
C ASP A 189 5.88 -20.00 -10.83
N LYS A 190 7.06 -19.52 -10.39
CA LYS A 190 7.77 -20.04 -9.23
C LYS A 190 8.26 -18.89 -8.36
N LYS A 191 8.27 -19.11 -7.05
CA LYS A 191 8.88 -18.21 -6.08
C LYS A 191 9.62 -18.98 -4.99
N ALA A 192 10.74 -18.43 -4.55
CA ALA A 192 11.55 -18.92 -3.44
C ALA A 192 12.11 -17.71 -2.69
N GLY A 193 12.41 -17.90 -1.41
CA GLY A 193 12.96 -16.85 -0.57
C GLY A 193 14.04 -17.37 0.36
N MET A 194 14.89 -16.47 0.83
CA MET A 194 15.89 -16.77 1.85
C MET A 194 15.91 -15.67 2.90
N THR A 195 16.03 -16.06 4.17
CA THR A 195 16.20 -15.18 5.32
C THR A 195 16.65 -16.01 6.52
N GLY A 196 17.26 -15.36 7.51
CA GLY A 196 17.64 -16.01 8.76
C GLY A 196 16.50 -16.20 9.76
N THR A 197 15.32 -15.60 9.51
CA THR A 197 14.31 -15.42 10.56
C THR A 197 12.85 -15.65 10.10
N ALA A 198 12.60 -16.57 9.18
CA ALA A 198 11.26 -16.83 8.63
C ALA A 198 10.34 -17.73 9.49
N LEU A 199 10.89 -18.51 10.43
CA LEU A 199 10.14 -19.58 11.09
C LEU A 199 8.93 -19.08 11.90
N THR A 200 9.01 -17.88 12.47
CA THR A 200 7.92 -17.28 13.25
C THR A 200 6.66 -17.04 12.41
N GLU A 201 6.84 -16.73 11.12
CA GLU A 201 5.77 -16.38 10.19
C GLU A 201 5.51 -17.50 9.16
N GLU A 202 5.89 -18.74 9.47
CA GLU A 202 5.71 -19.89 8.56
C GLU A 202 4.27 -20.00 8.06
N LYS A 203 3.30 -19.82 8.98
CA LYS A 203 1.89 -19.87 8.65
C LYS A 203 1.51 -18.80 7.62
N GLU A 204 2.00 -17.57 7.78
CA GLU A 204 1.73 -16.49 6.84
C GLU A 204 2.36 -16.77 5.46
N PHE A 205 3.60 -17.28 5.42
CA PHE A 205 4.24 -17.69 4.16
C PHE A 205 3.47 -18.80 3.44
N ARG A 206 2.95 -19.78 4.18
CA ARG A 206 2.16 -20.88 3.62
C ARG A 206 0.80 -20.39 3.14
N ASP A 207 0.08 -19.64 3.97
CA ASP A 207 -1.30 -19.21 3.70
C ASP A 207 -1.37 -18.19 2.55
N ILE A 208 -0.46 -17.21 2.50
CA ILE A 208 -0.50 -16.11 1.50
C ILE A 208 0.28 -16.46 0.23
N TYR A 209 1.44 -17.09 0.39
CA TYR A 209 2.39 -17.29 -0.71
C TYR A 209 2.49 -18.76 -1.14
N GLY A 210 1.93 -19.72 -0.41
CA GLY A 210 2.15 -21.15 -0.69
C GLY A 210 3.62 -21.53 -0.57
N MET A 211 4.36 -20.87 0.32
CA MET A 211 5.78 -21.11 0.56
C MET A 211 5.98 -21.80 1.91
N ASP A 212 6.59 -22.98 1.90
CA ASP A 212 7.04 -23.64 3.13
C ASP A 212 8.34 -23.03 3.64
N VAL A 213 8.48 -22.95 4.97
CA VAL A 213 9.72 -22.54 5.61
C VAL A 213 10.53 -23.77 5.99
N ILE A 214 11.76 -23.86 5.47
CA ILE A 214 12.68 -24.95 5.79
C ILE A 214 13.85 -24.37 6.57
N GLU A 215 14.00 -24.80 7.83
CA GLU A 215 15.17 -24.43 8.64
C GLU A 215 16.40 -25.21 8.16
N ILE A 216 17.38 -24.48 7.64
CA ILE A 216 18.65 -25.07 7.20
C ILE A 216 19.61 -25.13 8.40
N PRO A 217 20.17 -26.31 8.73
CA PRO A 217 21.16 -26.44 9.79
C PRO A 217 22.36 -25.52 9.57
N THR A 218 22.87 -24.94 10.66
CA THR A 218 24.07 -24.11 10.60
C THR A 218 25.30 -24.96 10.24
N ASN A 219 26.22 -24.37 9.48
CA ASN A 219 27.48 -25.04 9.09
C ASN A 219 28.36 -25.38 10.30
N ARG A 220 28.30 -24.56 11.35
CA ARG A 220 28.98 -24.76 12.63
C ARG A 220 28.01 -24.44 13.76
N PRO A 221 28.09 -25.16 14.90
CA PRO A 221 27.26 -24.88 16.06
C PRO A 221 27.39 -23.42 16.51
N VAL A 222 26.27 -22.82 16.89
CA VAL A 222 26.24 -21.44 17.39
C VAL A 222 26.87 -21.40 18.78
N ALA A 223 27.93 -20.61 18.94
CA ALA A 223 28.64 -20.41 20.22
C ALA A 223 28.24 -19.10 20.93
N ARG A 224 27.29 -18.35 20.36
CA ARG A 224 26.78 -17.09 20.92
C ARG A 224 26.02 -17.34 22.23
N ILE A 225 26.23 -16.48 23.21
CA ILE A 225 25.51 -16.48 24.48
C ILE A 225 24.42 -15.40 24.43
N ASP A 226 23.16 -15.82 24.42
CA ASP A 226 22.02 -14.91 24.46
C ASP A 226 21.57 -14.73 25.92
N HIS A 227 21.88 -13.57 26.50
CA HIS A 227 21.52 -13.22 27.87
C HIS A 227 20.03 -12.86 27.98
N GLN A 228 19.49 -13.01 29.19
CA GLN A 228 18.13 -12.55 29.50
C GLN A 228 18.04 -11.02 29.48
N ASP A 229 16.82 -10.54 29.24
CA ASP A 229 16.54 -9.11 29.14
C ASP A 229 16.79 -8.40 30.48
N ALA A 230 17.44 -7.25 30.39
CA ALA A 230 17.65 -6.34 31.51
C ALA A 230 16.51 -5.32 31.55
N VAL A 231 15.59 -5.48 32.49
CA VAL A 231 14.41 -4.62 32.64
C VAL A 231 14.67 -3.55 33.69
N TYR A 232 14.35 -2.29 33.35
CA TYR A 232 14.49 -1.11 34.18
C TYR A 232 13.17 -0.37 34.32
N LYS A 233 13.04 0.42 35.39
CA LYS A 233 11.81 1.18 35.64
C LYS A 233 11.66 2.33 34.65
N THR A 234 12.74 3.09 34.41
CA THR A 234 12.72 4.30 33.55
C THR A 234 13.63 4.17 32.33
N LYS A 235 13.34 4.93 31.25
CA LYS A 235 14.21 5.02 30.07
C LYS A 235 15.60 5.56 30.45
N LYS A 236 15.65 6.48 31.41
CA LYS A 236 16.91 7.08 31.88
C LYS A 236 17.85 6.05 32.52
N GLU A 237 17.33 5.19 33.39
CA GLU A 237 18.10 4.10 34.00
C GLU A 237 18.56 3.09 32.94
N LYS A 238 17.65 2.70 32.03
CA LYS A 238 17.94 1.82 30.90
C LYS A 238 19.13 2.31 30.07
N PHE A 239 19.09 3.56 29.60
CA PHE A 239 20.17 4.11 28.76
C PHE A 239 21.49 4.27 29.52
N LYS A 240 21.44 4.58 30.82
CA LYS A 240 22.63 4.59 31.66
C LYS A 240 23.25 3.19 31.74
N ALA A 241 22.44 2.16 31.97
CA ALA A 241 22.90 0.78 32.01
C ALA A 241 23.49 0.32 30.67
N VAL A 242 22.87 0.69 29.54
CA VAL A 242 23.42 0.45 28.20
C VAL A 242 24.83 1.04 28.06
N VAL A 243 25.03 2.29 28.49
CA VAL A 243 26.34 2.96 28.40
C VAL A 243 27.38 2.30 29.30
N GLU A 244 27.01 1.91 30.53
CA GLU A 244 27.91 1.17 31.42
C GLU A 244 28.31 -0.20 30.82
N GLU A 245 27.38 -0.89 30.16
CA GLU A 245 27.66 -2.16 29.51
C GLU A 245 28.59 -1.99 28.29
N VAL A 246 28.38 -0.96 27.47
CA VAL A 246 29.28 -0.60 26.37
C VAL A 246 30.68 -0.27 26.90
N LYS A 247 30.76 0.50 27.99
CA LYS A 247 32.02 0.87 28.63
C LYS A 247 32.77 -0.35 29.16
N ALA A 248 32.06 -1.28 29.81
CA ALA A 248 32.65 -2.52 30.33
C ALA A 248 33.17 -3.43 29.21
N ALA A 249 32.45 -3.53 28.09
CA ALA A 249 32.88 -4.30 26.92
C ALA A 249 34.06 -3.64 26.20
N HIS A 250 33.99 -2.32 25.96
CA HIS A 250 35.05 -1.55 25.32
C HIS A 250 36.35 -1.57 26.12
N ALA A 251 36.29 -1.51 27.46
CA ALA A 251 37.45 -1.63 28.33
C ALA A 251 38.19 -2.99 28.21
N LYS A 252 37.48 -4.05 27.81
CA LYS A 252 38.05 -5.37 27.51
C LYS A 252 38.53 -5.52 26.06
N GLY A 253 38.31 -4.50 25.22
CA GLY A 253 38.57 -4.56 23.78
C GLY A 253 37.52 -5.33 22.97
N GLN A 254 36.39 -5.69 23.57
CA GLN A 254 35.31 -6.40 22.89
C GLN A 254 34.56 -5.46 21.94
N PRO A 255 34.35 -5.81 20.66
CA PRO A 255 33.54 -5.01 19.76
C PRO A 255 32.06 -5.01 20.16
N VAL A 256 31.40 -3.86 20.04
CA VAL A 256 30.01 -3.66 20.46
C VAL A 256 29.18 -3.07 19.32
N LEU A 257 28.03 -3.68 19.06
CA LEU A 257 26.98 -3.14 18.20
C LEU A 257 25.73 -2.83 19.03
N VAL A 258 25.38 -1.55 19.12
CA VAL A 258 24.18 -1.06 19.81
C VAL A 258 23.07 -0.86 18.79
N GLY A 259 22.01 -1.66 18.88
CA GLY A 259 20.82 -1.56 18.04
C GLY A 259 19.75 -0.69 18.68
N THR A 260 19.30 0.32 17.94
CA THR A 260 18.24 1.27 18.33
C THR A 260 17.09 1.28 17.33
N ILE A 261 15.90 1.68 17.76
CA ILE A 261 14.73 1.80 16.88
C ILE A 261 14.74 3.13 16.12
N THR A 262 14.98 4.24 16.82
CA THR A 262 14.87 5.60 16.28
C THR A 262 16.23 6.30 16.18
N ILE A 263 16.32 7.27 15.26
CA ILE A 263 17.51 8.13 15.11
C ILE A 263 17.74 8.95 16.38
N GLU A 264 16.67 9.41 17.04
CA GLU A 264 16.77 10.17 18.29
C GLU A 264 17.45 9.37 19.39
N THR A 265 17.08 8.10 19.57
CA THR A 265 17.73 7.21 20.55
C THR A 265 19.19 6.96 20.19
N SER A 266 19.53 6.81 18.90
CA SER A 266 20.91 6.72 18.43
C SER A 266 21.75 7.95 18.83
N GLU A 267 21.24 9.16 18.57
CA GLU A 267 21.91 10.41 18.90
C GLU A 267 22.03 10.63 20.42
N LEU A 268 21.01 10.23 21.18
CA LEU A 268 21.02 10.28 22.65
C LEU A 268 22.15 9.41 23.21
N ILE A 269 22.24 8.14 22.79
CA ILE A 269 23.27 7.21 23.22
C ILE A 269 24.65 7.68 22.75
N SER A 270 24.77 8.19 21.52
CA SER A 270 26.00 8.80 21.01
C SER A 270 26.46 9.94 21.93
N GLY A 271 25.55 10.85 22.29
CA GLY A 271 25.83 11.96 23.19
C GLY A 271 26.30 11.51 24.58
N MET A 272 25.75 10.40 25.10
CA MET A 272 26.19 9.83 26.37
C MET A 272 27.57 9.18 26.26
N LEU A 273 27.84 8.42 25.21
CA LEU A 273 29.16 7.79 24.97
C LEU A 273 30.27 8.83 24.73
N LYS A 274 29.97 9.96 24.09
CA LYS A 274 30.92 11.09 23.95
C LYS A 274 31.36 11.65 25.30
N ARG A 275 30.46 11.73 26.28
CA ARG A 275 30.79 12.22 27.64
C ARG A 275 31.71 11.26 28.39
N GLU A 276 31.59 9.97 28.13
CA GLU A 276 32.46 8.93 28.67
C GLU A 276 33.79 8.79 27.89
N GLY A 277 33.97 9.54 26.80
CA GLY A 277 35.19 9.52 26.00
C GLY A 277 35.36 8.28 25.11
N ILE A 278 34.28 7.55 24.82
CA ILE A 278 34.32 6.31 24.03
C ILE A 278 34.17 6.63 22.53
N PRO A 279 35.17 6.33 21.68
CA PRO A 279 35.05 6.48 20.24
C PRO A 279 33.98 5.54 19.68
N HIS A 280 33.07 6.05 18.86
CA HIS A 280 32.00 5.25 18.26
C HIS A 280 31.55 5.82 16.92
N THR A 281 30.90 4.98 16.11
CA THR A 281 30.30 5.35 14.83
C THR A 281 28.80 5.17 14.87
N VAL A 282 28.04 6.07 14.24
CA VAL A 282 26.58 6.04 14.20
C VAL A 282 26.10 5.82 12.77
N LEU A 283 25.16 4.88 12.59
CA LEU A 283 24.57 4.52 11.31
C LEU A 283 23.07 4.84 11.34
N ASN A 284 22.64 5.77 10.48
CA ASN A 284 21.30 6.35 10.48
C ASN A 284 20.47 6.01 9.21
N ALA A 285 20.86 4.98 8.43
CA ALA A 285 20.17 4.51 7.22
C ALA A 285 20.01 5.57 6.10
N LYS A 286 20.95 6.52 5.98
CA LYS A 286 20.92 7.59 4.97
C LYS A 286 21.81 7.32 3.76
N PHE A 287 22.87 6.53 3.90
CA PHE A 287 23.88 6.33 2.84
C PHE A 287 24.36 4.87 2.80
N HIS A 288 23.66 4.02 2.07
CA HIS A 288 23.92 2.57 2.08
C HIS A 288 25.35 2.14 1.71
N GLU A 289 26.01 2.82 0.75
CA GLU A 289 27.38 2.45 0.34
C GLU A 289 28.41 2.71 1.46
N GLN A 290 28.31 3.85 2.15
CA GLN A 290 29.21 4.17 3.27
C GLN A 290 28.90 3.34 4.51
N GLU A 291 27.63 2.99 4.72
CA GLU A 291 27.20 2.14 5.84
C GLU A 291 27.77 0.73 5.74
N ALA A 292 27.84 0.15 4.54
CA ALA A 292 28.42 -1.17 4.34
C ALA A 292 29.92 -1.22 4.72
N GLU A 293 30.68 -0.17 4.39
CA GLU A 293 32.10 -0.08 4.76
C GLU A 293 32.29 0.03 6.27
N ILE A 294 31.47 0.85 6.93
CA ILE A 294 31.52 1.03 8.39
C ILE A 294 31.13 -0.27 9.11
N VAL A 295 30.06 -0.95 8.66
CA VAL A 295 29.58 -2.19 9.28
C VAL A 295 30.59 -3.32 9.12
N ALA A 296 31.30 -3.38 8.00
CA ALA A 296 32.38 -4.35 7.80
C ALA A 296 33.53 -4.16 8.81
N GLN A 297 33.73 -2.95 9.34
CA GLN A 297 34.72 -2.63 10.36
C GLN A 297 34.19 -2.76 11.81
N ALA A 298 32.89 -2.96 12.00
CA ALA A 298 32.27 -3.02 13.33
C ALA A 298 32.74 -4.23 14.18
N GLY A 299 33.36 -5.23 13.56
CA GLY A 299 33.90 -6.41 14.22
C GLY A 299 35.36 -6.28 14.66
N GLN A 300 36.01 -5.13 14.45
CA GLN A 300 37.40 -4.91 14.86
C GLN A 300 37.52 -4.74 16.37
N HIS A 301 38.63 -5.18 16.94
CA HIS A 301 38.91 -5.06 18.36
C HIS A 301 38.71 -3.62 18.89
N GLY A 302 37.86 -3.48 19.91
CA GLY A 302 37.49 -2.20 20.52
C GLY A 302 36.51 -1.33 19.73
N ALA A 303 36.02 -1.76 18.57
CA ALA A 303 35.05 -0.98 17.79
C ALA A 303 33.70 -0.84 18.51
N VAL A 304 33.13 0.36 18.51
CA VAL A 304 31.77 0.62 19.01
C VAL A 304 30.94 1.23 17.90
N THR A 305 29.85 0.56 17.54
CA THR A 305 28.95 0.98 16.46
C THR A 305 27.53 1.08 16.99
N ILE A 306 26.85 2.18 16.69
CA ILE A 306 25.42 2.38 16.96
C ILE A 306 24.70 2.29 15.62
N ALA A 307 23.68 1.44 15.54
CA ALA A 307 22.88 1.26 14.35
C ALA A 307 21.41 1.50 14.64
N THR A 308 20.74 2.27 13.78
CA THR A 308 19.28 2.24 13.70
C THR A 308 18.82 0.97 13.00
N ASN A 309 17.62 0.52 13.32
CA ASN A 309 17.01 -0.79 13.03
C ASN A 309 17.38 -1.46 11.68
N MET A 310 17.49 -0.70 10.59
CA MET A 310 17.77 -1.23 9.24
C MET A 310 19.19 -0.97 8.71
N ALA A 311 20.04 -0.26 9.46
CA ALA A 311 21.35 0.11 8.97
C ALA A 311 22.31 -1.10 8.91
N GLY A 312 23.03 -1.24 7.79
CA GLY A 312 24.02 -2.31 7.63
C GLY A 312 23.46 -3.70 7.31
N ARG A 313 22.18 -3.83 6.94
CA ARG A 313 21.60 -5.10 6.46
C ARG A 313 22.34 -5.65 5.23
N GLY A 314 22.45 -6.97 5.15
CA GLY A 314 23.20 -7.66 4.08
C GLY A 314 24.73 -7.61 4.19
N THR A 315 25.29 -6.83 5.12
CA THR A 315 26.75 -6.76 5.33
C THR A 315 27.21 -7.69 6.46
N ASP A 316 28.25 -8.47 6.19
CA ASP A 316 28.86 -9.40 7.13
C ASP A 316 29.87 -8.71 8.05
N ILE A 317 29.73 -8.91 9.37
CA ILE A 317 30.64 -8.36 10.38
C ILE A 317 31.67 -9.43 10.71
N LYS A 318 32.88 -9.27 10.20
CA LYS A 318 33.98 -10.20 10.45
C LYS A 318 34.76 -9.78 11.68
N LEU A 319 35.06 -10.76 12.53
CA LEU A 319 35.86 -10.56 13.73
C LEU A 319 37.34 -10.82 13.42
N ASP A 320 38.21 -9.96 13.94
CA ASP A 320 39.64 -10.24 14.05
C ASP A 320 39.94 -11.21 15.21
N ASP A 321 41.17 -11.70 15.27
CA ASP A 321 41.56 -12.71 16.28
C ASP A 321 41.50 -12.14 17.71
N ASP A 322 41.82 -10.85 17.88
CA ASP A 322 41.79 -10.16 19.17
C ASP A 322 40.35 -9.99 19.66
N ALA A 323 39.41 -9.63 18.78
CA ALA A 323 37.99 -9.55 19.07
C ALA A 323 37.42 -10.91 19.47
N LYS A 324 37.84 -12.00 18.82
CA LYS A 324 37.44 -13.37 19.21
C LYS A 324 37.96 -13.73 20.59
N ALA A 325 39.21 -13.39 20.91
CA ALA A 325 39.79 -13.60 22.23
C ALA A 325 39.09 -12.77 23.32
N ALA A 326 38.60 -11.58 22.98
CA ALA A 326 37.85 -10.68 23.87
C ALA A 326 36.38 -11.10 24.10
N GLY A 327 35.93 -12.24 23.55
CA GLY A 327 34.57 -12.76 23.71
C GLY A 327 33.67 -12.60 22.48
N GLY A 328 34.20 -12.08 21.37
CA GLY A 328 33.49 -11.87 20.11
C GLY A 328 32.55 -10.66 20.13
N LEU A 329 31.75 -10.50 19.08
CA LEU A 329 30.84 -9.35 18.95
C LEU A 329 29.76 -9.37 20.03
N LYS A 330 29.62 -8.25 20.74
CA LYS A 330 28.54 -8.02 21.69
C LYS A 330 27.43 -7.19 21.07
N ILE A 331 26.21 -7.73 21.10
CA ILE A 331 25.00 -7.09 20.62
C ILE A 331 24.23 -6.52 21.82
N ILE A 332 23.91 -5.24 21.76
CA ILE A 332 23.08 -4.57 22.76
C ILE A 332 21.84 -4.01 22.08
N GLY A 333 20.67 -4.60 22.37
CA GLY A 333 19.39 -4.04 21.95
C GLY A 333 18.90 -3.04 22.98
N THR A 334 18.60 -1.80 22.59
CA THR A 334 18.16 -0.75 23.54
C THR A 334 16.67 -0.78 23.83
N GLU A 335 15.94 -1.61 23.09
CA GLU A 335 14.50 -1.84 23.15
C GLU A 335 14.17 -3.16 22.46
N ARG A 336 12.97 -3.69 22.72
CA ARG A 336 12.36 -4.78 21.95
C ARG A 336 11.56 -4.21 20.79
N HIS A 337 11.69 -4.82 19.62
CA HIS A 337 10.85 -4.47 18.48
C HIS A 337 9.45 -5.07 18.60
N GLU A 338 8.53 -4.58 17.77
CA GLU A 338 7.18 -5.14 17.62
C GLU A 338 7.19 -6.63 17.23
N SER A 339 8.21 -7.05 16.48
CA SER A 339 8.39 -8.45 16.06
C SER A 339 9.69 -9.04 16.59
N ARG A 340 9.57 -10.27 17.09
CA ARG A 340 10.70 -11.11 17.55
C ARG A 340 11.71 -11.37 16.45
N ARG A 341 11.24 -11.37 15.19
CA ARG A 341 12.05 -11.55 14.00
C ARG A 341 13.17 -10.52 13.90
N ILE A 342 12.82 -9.24 14.08
CA ILE A 342 13.75 -8.11 13.99
C ILE A 342 14.76 -8.18 15.14
N ASP A 343 14.31 -8.53 16.34
CA ASP A 343 15.21 -8.76 17.49
C ASP A 343 16.20 -9.90 17.20
N ASN A 344 15.73 -11.00 16.61
CA ASN A 344 16.57 -12.14 16.26
C ASN A 344 17.56 -11.82 15.13
N GLN A 345 17.18 -10.95 14.18
CA GLN A 345 18.12 -10.44 13.18
C GLN A 345 19.25 -9.63 13.82
N LEU A 346 18.92 -8.79 14.81
CA LEU A 346 19.92 -8.04 15.57
C LEU A 346 20.87 -8.99 16.32
N ARG A 347 20.36 -10.02 17.00
CA ARG A 347 21.18 -11.07 17.63
C ARG A 347 22.06 -11.80 16.62
N GLY A 348 21.50 -12.11 15.44
CA GLY A 348 22.16 -12.83 14.34
C GLY A 348 23.34 -12.08 13.71
N ARG A 349 23.58 -10.82 14.10
CA ARG A 349 24.81 -10.10 13.76
C ARG A 349 26.04 -10.69 14.45
N ALA A 350 25.89 -11.29 15.63
CA ALA A 350 26.96 -11.97 16.37
C ALA A 350 26.88 -13.50 16.22
N GLY A 351 28.01 -14.17 16.48
CA GLY A 351 28.10 -15.63 16.51
C GLY A 351 28.12 -16.32 15.15
N ARG A 352 28.54 -15.61 14.09
CA ARG A 352 28.55 -16.14 12.71
C ARG A 352 29.57 -17.26 12.57
N GLN A 353 29.21 -18.34 11.86
CA GLN A 353 30.09 -19.50 11.61
C GLN A 353 30.74 -20.09 12.89
N GLY A 354 30.01 -20.08 14.00
CA GLY A 354 30.47 -20.61 15.28
C GLY A 354 31.47 -19.72 16.02
N ASP A 355 31.64 -18.47 15.58
CA ASP A 355 32.40 -17.48 16.34
C ASP A 355 31.75 -17.22 17.72
N PRO A 356 32.54 -16.81 18.72
CA PRO A 356 31.99 -16.37 20.01
C PRO A 356 31.21 -15.05 19.84
N GLY A 357 30.35 -14.77 20.80
CA GLY A 357 29.62 -13.50 20.86
C GLY A 357 28.59 -13.51 21.98
N GLU A 358 28.05 -12.33 22.26
CA GLU A 358 27.03 -12.13 23.28
C GLU A 358 25.89 -11.30 22.73
N SER A 359 24.67 -11.53 23.21
CA SER A 359 23.56 -10.60 22.99
C SER A 359 22.79 -10.32 24.28
N GLN A 360 22.37 -9.08 24.47
CA GLN A 360 21.52 -8.68 25.59
C GLN A 360 20.59 -7.53 25.19
N PHE A 361 19.34 -7.57 25.63
CA PHE A 361 18.38 -6.49 25.42
C PHE A 361 18.12 -5.75 26.73
N PHE A 362 18.01 -4.43 26.63
CA PHE A 362 17.73 -3.51 27.72
C PHE A 362 16.35 -2.91 27.47
N ILE A 363 15.46 -3.02 28.44
CA ILE A 363 14.04 -2.67 28.29
C ILE A 363 13.65 -1.78 29.46
N SER A 364 12.80 -0.79 29.20
CA SER A 364 12.14 0.03 30.23
C SER A 364 10.65 -0.26 30.27
N LEU A 365 10.06 -0.17 31.46
CA LEU A 365 8.60 -0.17 31.61
C LEU A 365 7.92 1.04 30.94
N GLU A 366 8.68 2.08 30.59
CA GLU A 366 8.24 3.27 29.83
C GLU A 366 8.38 3.10 28.30
N ASP A 367 8.93 1.97 27.81
CA ASP A 367 9.09 1.73 26.38
C ASP A 367 7.72 1.50 25.69
N ASP A 368 7.64 1.81 24.39
CA ASP A 368 6.38 1.79 23.65
C ASP A 368 5.70 0.41 23.67
N LEU A 369 6.49 -0.65 23.53
CA LEU A 369 6.00 -2.03 23.65
C LEU A 369 5.30 -2.28 25.00
N MET A 370 5.85 -1.75 26.10
CA MET A 370 5.28 -1.93 27.43
C MET A 370 4.05 -1.05 27.64
N ARG A 371 4.06 0.18 27.12
CA ARG A 371 2.92 1.10 27.18
C ARG A 371 1.68 0.54 26.46
N LEU A 372 1.87 -0.09 25.31
CA LEU A 372 0.79 -0.72 24.55
C LEU A 372 0.14 -1.92 25.28
N PHE A 373 0.80 -2.48 26.31
CA PHE A 373 0.39 -3.72 26.98
C PHE A 373 -0.02 -3.56 28.44
N GLY A 374 -0.75 -2.49 28.76
CA GLY A 374 -1.35 -2.32 30.09
C GLY A 374 -0.31 -2.15 31.19
N SER A 375 0.73 -1.34 30.90
CA SER A 375 1.81 -1.00 31.83
C SER A 375 1.30 -0.51 33.19
N GLU A 376 0.12 0.10 33.29
CA GLU A 376 -0.42 0.60 34.55
C GLU A 376 -0.59 -0.49 35.63
N LYS A 377 -1.07 -1.68 35.25
CA LYS A 377 -1.22 -2.80 36.20
C LYS A 377 0.13 -3.38 36.61
N LEU A 378 1.08 -3.46 35.69
CA LEU A 378 2.43 -3.93 36.01
C LEU A 378 3.20 -2.89 36.84
N MET A 379 3.14 -1.62 36.46
CA MET A 379 3.76 -0.49 37.14
C MET A 379 3.22 -0.32 38.56
N SER A 380 1.91 -0.49 38.79
CA SER A 380 1.33 -0.43 40.13
C SER A 380 1.83 -1.57 41.04
N VAL A 381 1.95 -2.79 40.50
CA VAL A 381 2.55 -3.93 41.22
C VAL A 381 4.02 -3.67 41.54
N PHE A 382 4.81 -3.15 40.59
CA PHE A 382 6.23 -2.85 40.81
C PHE A 382 6.48 -1.68 41.75
N ASN A 383 5.65 -0.64 41.69
CA ASN A 383 5.69 0.46 42.64
C ASN A 383 5.34 0.00 44.05
N ALA A 384 4.42 -0.95 44.21
CA ALA A 384 4.10 -1.57 45.50
C ALA A 384 5.21 -2.49 46.04
N LEU A 385 6.02 -3.10 45.16
CA LEU A 385 7.16 -3.94 45.51
C LEU A 385 8.41 -3.16 45.98
N GLY A 386 8.45 -1.84 45.79
CA GLY A 386 9.52 -0.99 46.31
C GLY A 386 10.90 -1.25 45.69
N VAL A 387 10.96 -1.59 44.39
CA VAL A 387 12.23 -1.84 43.69
C VAL A 387 13.13 -0.59 43.75
N PRO A 388 14.40 -0.72 44.21
CA PRO A 388 15.36 0.39 44.27
C PRO A 388 15.63 1.01 42.89
N GLU A 389 15.85 2.32 42.85
CA GLU A 389 16.26 3.01 41.63
C GLU A 389 17.62 2.49 41.12
N GLY A 390 17.70 2.21 39.81
CA GLY A 390 18.92 1.75 39.15
C GLY A 390 19.22 0.25 39.25
N GLU A 391 18.41 -0.56 39.92
CA GLU A 391 18.59 -2.03 39.94
C GLU A 391 17.88 -2.72 38.76
N GLN A 392 18.54 -3.75 38.21
CA GLN A 392 17.96 -4.60 37.16
C GLN A 392 16.86 -5.48 37.75
N ILE A 393 15.66 -5.42 37.17
CA ILE A 393 14.55 -6.26 37.55
C ILE A 393 14.70 -7.63 36.87
N GLN A 394 15.19 -8.63 37.61
CA GLN A 394 15.30 -10.00 37.10
C GLN A 394 14.09 -10.84 37.55
N HIS A 395 13.08 -10.96 36.69
CA HIS A 395 11.97 -11.88 36.91
C HIS A 395 11.61 -12.61 35.62
N LYS A 396 11.68 -13.95 35.64
CA LYS A 396 11.27 -14.81 34.50
C LYS A 396 9.85 -14.51 33.99
N MET A 397 8.97 -14.04 34.88
CA MET A 397 7.60 -13.63 34.55
C MET A 397 7.55 -12.44 33.57
N LEU A 398 8.50 -11.51 33.65
CA LEU A 398 8.57 -10.33 32.77
C LEU A 398 8.94 -10.73 31.35
N THR A 399 9.95 -11.58 31.17
CA THR A 399 10.37 -12.06 29.85
C THR A 399 9.22 -12.73 29.12
N SER A 400 8.49 -13.65 29.77
CA SER A 400 7.32 -14.29 29.16
C SER A 400 6.15 -13.33 28.90
N ALA A 401 6.03 -12.25 29.68
CA ALA A 401 5.01 -11.22 29.42
C ALA A 401 5.34 -10.39 28.17
N ILE A 402 6.62 -10.06 27.98
CA ILE A 402 7.13 -9.34 26.80
C ILE A 402 6.96 -10.20 25.54
N GLU A 403 7.31 -11.49 25.59
CA GLU A 403 7.13 -12.41 24.46
C GLU A 403 5.65 -12.52 24.04
N LYS A 404 4.74 -12.63 25.00
CA LYS A 404 3.29 -12.63 24.74
C LYS A 404 2.80 -11.31 24.16
N ALA A 405 3.40 -10.20 24.56
CA ALA A 405 3.09 -8.89 23.99
C ALA A 405 3.49 -8.82 22.51
N GLN A 406 4.72 -9.25 22.19
CA GLN A 406 5.18 -9.34 20.80
C GLN A 406 4.31 -10.28 19.97
N GLU A 407 3.97 -11.47 20.48
CA GLU A 407 3.08 -12.42 19.78
C GLU A 407 1.71 -11.81 19.45
N LYS A 408 1.14 -11.03 20.37
CA LYS A 408 -0.15 -10.37 20.12
C LYS A 408 -0.02 -9.25 19.08
N ILE A 409 1.08 -8.48 19.07
CA ILE A 409 1.33 -7.48 18.02
C ILE A 409 1.53 -8.17 16.67
N GLU A 410 2.33 -9.23 16.61
CA GLU A 410 2.57 -10.04 15.40
C GLU A 410 1.23 -10.55 14.85
N TYR A 411 0.37 -11.11 15.71
CA TYR A 411 -0.97 -11.57 15.32
C TYR A 411 -1.88 -10.45 14.81
N ASN A 412 -1.89 -9.29 15.48
CA ASN A 412 -2.67 -8.13 15.05
C ASN A 412 -2.17 -7.62 13.68
N ASN A 413 -0.86 -7.50 13.50
CA ASN A 413 -0.23 -7.08 12.26
C ASN A 413 -0.52 -8.07 11.11
N TYR A 414 -0.49 -9.37 11.40
CA TYR A 414 -0.93 -10.40 10.47
C TYR A 414 -2.40 -10.20 10.07
N GLY A 415 -3.28 -9.93 11.04
CA GLY A 415 -4.70 -9.61 10.78
C GLY A 415 -4.88 -8.41 9.85
N ILE A 416 -4.12 -7.32 10.07
CA ILE A 416 -4.15 -6.13 9.21
C ILE A 416 -3.71 -6.46 7.78
N ARG A 417 -2.59 -7.20 7.61
CA ARG A 417 -2.10 -7.61 6.30
C ARG A 417 -3.05 -8.56 5.59
N LYS A 418 -3.65 -9.50 6.32
CA LYS A 418 -4.64 -10.42 5.79
C LYS A 418 -5.87 -9.66 5.29
N ASN A 419 -6.37 -8.71 6.07
CA ASN A 419 -7.49 -7.88 5.67
C ASN A 419 -7.16 -7.07 4.41
N LEU A 420 -5.98 -6.42 4.37
CA LEU A 420 -5.51 -5.69 3.18
C LEU A 420 -5.46 -6.59 1.93
N LEU A 421 -5.00 -7.83 2.08
CA LEU A 421 -4.95 -8.81 1.00
C LEU A 421 -6.36 -9.20 0.52
N GLU A 422 -7.30 -9.40 1.44
CA GLU A 422 -8.69 -9.76 1.10
C GLU A 422 -9.38 -8.65 0.27
N TYR A 423 -9.14 -7.38 0.59
CA TYR A 423 -9.59 -6.25 -0.22
C TYR A 423 -8.87 -6.17 -1.57
N ASP A 424 -7.54 -6.30 -1.62
CA ASP A 424 -6.79 -6.25 -2.88
C ASP A 424 -7.07 -7.47 -3.77
N GLN A 425 -7.55 -8.60 -3.24
CA GLN A 425 -7.93 -9.76 -4.04
C GLN A 425 -9.06 -9.42 -5.02
N VAL A 426 -10.07 -8.66 -4.56
CA VAL A 426 -11.18 -8.20 -5.41
C VAL A 426 -10.64 -7.37 -6.57
N ASN A 427 -9.77 -6.41 -6.26
CA ASN A 427 -9.11 -5.58 -7.28
C ASN A 427 -8.18 -6.39 -8.18
N ASN A 428 -7.52 -7.43 -7.66
CA ASN A 428 -6.62 -8.26 -8.44
C ASN A 428 -7.38 -9.12 -9.46
N ASP A 429 -8.52 -9.71 -9.08
CA ASP A 429 -9.35 -10.53 -9.97
C ASP A 429 -9.87 -9.67 -11.14
N GLN A 430 -10.38 -8.48 -10.84
CA GLN A 430 -10.79 -7.48 -11.85
C GLN A 430 -9.62 -7.05 -12.74
N ARG A 431 -8.44 -6.78 -12.14
CA ARG A 431 -7.22 -6.38 -12.84
C ARG A 431 -6.76 -7.45 -13.82
N GLU A 432 -6.85 -8.73 -13.48
CA GLU A 432 -6.44 -9.82 -14.37
C GLU A 432 -7.29 -9.87 -15.63
N ILE A 433 -8.59 -9.64 -15.52
CA ILE A 433 -9.50 -9.56 -16.66
C ILE A 433 -9.12 -8.38 -17.56
N ILE A 434 -9.06 -7.16 -17.00
CA ILE A 434 -8.76 -5.95 -17.77
C ILE A 434 -7.35 -6.01 -18.38
N TYR A 435 -6.35 -6.49 -17.65
CA TYR A 435 -4.97 -6.53 -18.15
C TYR A 435 -4.80 -7.59 -19.24
N LYS A 436 -5.58 -8.67 -19.22
CA LYS A 436 -5.60 -9.67 -20.29
C LYS A 436 -6.17 -9.08 -21.59
N GLU A 437 -7.30 -8.37 -21.51
CA GLU A 437 -7.88 -7.69 -22.67
C GLU A 437 -6.94 -6.62 -23.21
N ARG A 438 -6.43 -5.76 -22.32
CA ARG A 438 -5.44 -4.72 -22.65
C ARG A 438 -4.19 -5.30 -23.31
N MET A 439 -3.69 -6.44 -22.84
CA MET A 439 -2.52 -7.09 -23.45
C MET A 439 -2.82 -7.61 -24.85
N SER A 440 -4.02 -8.13 -25.10
CA SER A 440 -4.46 -8.61 -26.42
C SER A 440 -4.47 -7.46 -27.43
N VAL A 441 -4.96 -6.29 -27.02
CA VAL A 441 -4.90 -5.04 -27.81
C VAL A 441 -3.46 -4.62 -28.10
N LEU A 442 -2.56 -4.70 -27.10
CA LEU A 442 -1.16 -4.31 -27.25
C LEU A 442 -0.34 -5.28 -28.10
N ASN A 443 -0.68 -6.58 -28.10
CA ASN A 443 -0.04 -7.60 -28.92
C ASN A 443 -0.41 -7.49 -30.41
N GLY A 444 -1.42 -6.68 -30.74
CA GLY A 444 -1.87 -6.47 -32.11
C GLY A 444 -2.88 -7.52 -32.58
N ASP A 445 -3.54 -8.23 -31.67
CA ASP A 445 -4.59 -9.18 -32.01
C ASP A 445 -5.77 -8.45 -32.68
N SER A 446 -6.56 -9.16 -33.50
CA SER A 446 -7.76 -8.59 -34.14
C SER A 446 -8.88 -8.42 -33.12
N MET A 447 -9.37 -7.20 -32.95
CA MET A 447 -10.45 -6.87 -32.00
C MET A 447 -11.85 -6.93 -32.64
N ARG A 448 -11.95 -7.30 -33.92
CA ARG A 448 -13.22 -7.34 -34.68
C ARG A 448 -14.32 -8.10 -33.94
N ASP A 449 -14.02 -9.34 -33.56
CA ASP A 449 -15.01 -10.24 -32.98
C ASP A 449 -15.47 -9.75 -31.61
N ALA A 450 -14.56 -9.13 -30.84
CA ALA A 450 -14.89 -8.48 -29.58
C ALA A 450 -15.83 -7.29 -29.82
N ILE A 451 -15.52 -6.42 -30.78
CA ILE A 451 -16.36 -5.25 -31.11
C ILE A 451 -17.73 -5.68 -31.63
N PHE A 452 -17.81 -6.71 -32.48
CA PHE A 452 -19.08 -7.26 -32.93
C PHE A 452 -19.94 -7.75 -31.78
N LYS A 453 -19.33 -8.44 -30.81
CA LYS A 453 -20.05 -8.85 -29.61
C LYS A 453 -20.53 -7.63 -28.81
N MET A 454 -19.68 -6.62 -28.60
CA MET A 454 -20.07 -5.38 -27.90
C MET A 454 -21.26 -4.69 -28.59
N ILE A 455 -21.26 -4.60 -29.92
CA ILE A 455 -22.37 -4.03 -30.70
C ILE A 455 -23.67 -4.82 -30.47
N GLN A 456 -23.59 -6.15 -30.53
CA GLN A 456 -24.76 -7.00 -30.31
C GLN A 456 -25.30 -6.88 -28.88
N ASP A 457 -24.41 -6.88 -27.89
CA ASP A 457 -24.75 -6.77 -26.47
C ASP A 457 -25.39 -5.39 -26.19
N GLN A 458 -24.89 -4.30 -26.79
CA GLN A 458 -25.45 -2.96 -26.63
C GLN A 458 -26.86 -2.82 -27.23
N VAL A 459 -27.09 -3.39 -28.43
CA VAL A 459 -28.43 -3.42 -29.04
C VAL A 459 -29.39 -4.23 -28.18
N GLU A 460 -28.94 -5.38 -27.67
CA GLU A 460 -29.75 -6.22 -26.79
C GLU A 460 -30.13 -5.50 -25.50
N LYS A 461 -29.17 -4.84 -24.85
CA LYS A 461 -29.38 -4.04 -23.64
C LYS A 461 -30.39 -2.92 -23.87
N ALA A 462 -30.22 -2.13 -24.94
CA ALA A 462 -31.14 -1.04 -25.26
C ALA A 462 -32.59 -1.52 -25.47
N VAL A 463 -32.76 -2.64 -26.19
CA VAL A 463 -34.08 -3.24 -26.40
C VAL A 463 -34.67 -3.79 -25.11
N ASP A 464 -33.88 -4.47 -24.27
CA ASP A 464 -34.37 -5.04 -23.01
C ASP A 464 -34.76 -3.97 -21.99
N THR A 465 -34.10 -2.80 -22.00
CA THR A 465 -34.46 -1.67 -21.12
C THR A 465 -35.82 -1.08 -21.50
N CYS A 466 -36.13 -0.95 -22.80
CA CYS A 466 -37.37 -0.30 -23.26
C CYS A 466 -38.52 -1.28 -23.48
N ILE A 467 -38.22 -2.53 -23.86
CA ILE A 467 -39.18 -3.50 -24.38
C ILE A 467 -39.05 -4.83 -23.64
N SER A 468 -39.95 -5.04 -22.68
CA SER A 468 -40.13 -6.33 -22.01
C SER A 468 -41.03 -7.27 -22.83
N THR A 469 -40.79 -8.58 -22.69
CA THR A 469 -41.65 -9.62 -23.31
C THR A 469 -43.09 -9.63 -22.79
N GLU A 470 -43.35 -8.96 -21.67
CA GLU A 470 -44.68 -8.87 -21.05
C GLU A 470 -45.51 -7.70 -21.59
N ILE A 471 -44.87 -6.75 -22.29
CA ILE A 471 -45.52 -5.54 -22.82
C ILE A 471 -46.05 -5.85 -24.24
N PRO A 472 -47.35 -5.59 -24.52
CA PRO A 472 -47.90 -5.71 -25.87
C PRO A 472 -47.14 -4.82 -26.86
N ARG A 473 -47.06 -5.25 -28.12
CA ARG A 473 -46.36 -4.50 -29.20
C ARG A 473 -46.84 -3.06 -29.35
N GLU A 474 -48.12 -2.83 -29.07
CA GLU A 474 -48.78 -1.52 -29.18
C GLU A 474 -48.33 -0.52 -28.09
N GLU A 475 -47.70 -1.02 -27.02
CA GLU A 475 -47.19 -0.24 -25.89
C GLU A 475 -45.65 -0.16 -25.89
N TRP A 476 -44.99 -0.58 -26.98
CA TRP A 476 -43.52 -0.44 -27.09
C TRP A 476 -43.14 1.03 -27.22
N ASP A 477 -42.28 1.50 -26.32
CA ASP A 477 -41.71 2.85 -26.41
C ASP A 477 -40.54 2.87 -27.41
N LEU A 478 -40.87 3.03 -28.69
CA LEU A 478 -39.88 3.17 -29.75
C LEU A 478 -39.11 4.50 -29.67
N HIS A 479 -39.69 5.51 -29.02
CA HIS A 479 -39.05 6.81 -28.90
C HIS A 479 -37.90 6.75 -27.88
N GLU A 480 -38.15 6.15 -26.71
CA GLU A 480 -37.12 5.91 -25.70
C GLU A 480 -36.00 5.01 -26.23
N LEU A 481 -36.36 3.98 -27.03
CA LEU A 481 -35.37 3.12 -27.69
C LEU A 481 -34.47 3.90 -28.65
N ASP A 482 -35.04 4.81 -29.45
CA ASP A 482 -34.27 5.68 -30.34
C ASP A 482 -33.38 6.66 -29.54
N GLU A 483 -33.89 7.25 -28.46
CA GLU A 483 -33.11 8.15 -27.59
C GLU A 483 -31.89 7.45 -26.95
N LEU A 484 -32.03 6.17 -26.58
CA LEU A 484 -30.94 5.38 -26.01
C LEU A 484 -29.96 4.85 -27.06
N LEU A 485 -30.46 4.39 -28.22
CA LEU A 485 -29.64 3.68 -29.21
C LEU A 485 -28.92 4.61 -30.19
N LEU A 486 -29.61 5.63 -30.72
CA LEU A 486 -29.09 6.50 -31.79
C LEU A 486 -27.81 7.28 -31.41
N PRO A 487 -27.64 7.77 -30.16
CA PRO A 487 -26.41 8.45 -29.77
C PRO A 487 -25.17 7.54 -29.77
N ILE A 488 -25.38 6.22 -29.67
CA ILE A 488 -24.30 5.22 -29.59
C ILE A 488 -24.05 4.61 -30.97
N ILE A 489 -25.12 4.15 -31.62
CA ILE A 489 -25.12 3.56 -32.96
C ILE A 489 -26.06 4.40 -33.83
N PRO A 490 -25.54 5.19 -34.79
CA PRO A 490 -26.34 6.11 -35.59
C PRO A 490 -27.13 5.36 -36.68
N LEU A 491 -28.12 4.58 -36.25
CA LEU A 491 -29.09 3.91 -37.12
C LEU A 491 -30.10 4.93 -37.66
N GLU A 492 -30.91 4.49 -38.63
CA GLU A 492 -32.12 5.23 -38.98
C GLU A 492 -33.15 5.12 -37.85
N PRO A 493 -33.87 6.21 -37.49
CA PRO A 493 -34.89 6.19 -36.45
C PRO A 493 -35.91 5.07 -36.65
N ILE A 494 -36.24 4.37 -35.57
CA ILE A 494 -37.12 3.21 -35.60
C ILE A 494 -38.57 3.69 -35.66
N THR A 495 -39.14 3.70 -36.86
CA THR A 495 -40.57 4.00 -37.06
C THR A 495 -41.42 2.74 -37.02
N GLU A 496 -42.72 2.87 -36.72
CA GLU A 496 -43.68 1.75 -36.82
C GLU A 496 -43.66 1.07 -38.20
N GLU A 497 -43.43 1.84 -39.26
CA GLU A 497 -43.28 1.33 -40.64
C GLU A 497 -42.03 0.46 -40.80
N SER A 498 -40.93 0.82 -40.15
CA SER A 498 -39.64 0.10 -40.24
C SER A 498 -39.64 -1.25 -39.51
N ILE A 499 -40.62 -1.49 -38.64
CA ILE A 499 -40.78 -2.72 -37.86
C ILE A 499 -42.05 -3.49 -38.22
N SER A 500 -42.72 -3.18 -39.34
CA SER A 500 -44.00 -3.81 -39.74
C SER A 500 -43.94 -5.35 -39.65
N ASP A 501 -42.81 -5.92 -40.07
CA ASP A 501 -42.60 -7.36 -40.20
C ASP A 501 -42.14 -8.04 -38.89
N VAL A 502 -41.83 -7.27 -37.85
CA VAL A 502 -41.28 -7.73 -36.58
C VAL A 502 -42.39 -8.09 -35.59
N LYS A 503 -42.52 -9.36 -35.20
CA LYS A 503 -43.66 -9.84 -34.41
C LYS A 503 -43.42 -9.87 -32.90
N ASN A 504 -42.17 -9.93 -32.47
CA ASN A 504 -41.80 -10.09 -31.07
C ASN A 504 -40.45 -9.42 -30.78
N SER A 505 -40.17 -9.20 -29.49
CA SER A 505 -38.90 -8.57 -29.03
C SER A 505 -37.66 -9.30 -29.56
N LYS A 506 -37.69 -10.64 -29.70
CA LYS A 506 -36.53 -11.40 -30.25
C LYS A 506 -36.26 -11.08 -31.71
N GLU A 507 -37.30 -10.98 -32.53
CA GLU A 507 -37.18 -10.57 -33.93
C GLU A 507 -36.69 -9.12 -34.04
N LEU A 508 -37.13 -8.23 -33.13
CA LEU A 508 -36.66 -6.84 -33.09
C LEU A 508 -35.16 -6.79 -32.77
N LYS A 509 -34.72 -7.50 -31.73
CA LYS A 509 -33.30 -7.61 -31.38
C LYS A 509 -32.47 -8.10 -32.56
N GLN A 510 -32.90 -9.17 -33.22
CA GLN A 510 -32.18 -9.72 -34.36
C GLN A 510 -32.07 -8.73 -35.52
N HIS A 511 -33.18 -8.08 -35.87
CA HIS A 511 -33.24 -7.09 -36.94
C HIS A 511 -32.33 -5.89 -36.67
N LEU A 512 -32.34 -5.35 -35.44
CA LEU A 512 -31.47 -4.23 -35.06
C LEU A 512 -30.00 -4.64 -34.99
N LYS A 513 -29.69 -5.85 -34.49
CA LYS A 513 -28.32 -6.40 -34.48
C LYS A 513 -27.75 -6.50 -35.90
N GLU A 514 -28.54 -7.01 -36.85
CA GLU A 514 -28.14 -7.13 -38.25
C GLU A 514 -27.88 -5.75 -38.87
N LYS A 515 -28.77 -4.77 -38.65
CA LYS A 515 -28.58 -3.40 -39.13
C LYS A 515 -27.33 -2.74 -38.53
N ALA A 516 -27.09 -2.91 -37.23
CA ALA A 516 -25.91 -2.36 -36.56
C ALA A 516 -24.59 -2.96 -37.07
N VAL A 517 -24.57 -4.27 -37.33
CA VAL A 517 -23.40 -4.95 -37.91
C VAL A 517 -23.16 -4.48 -39.33
N LEU A 518 -24.20 -4.36 -40.16
CA LEU A 518 -24.08 -3.85 -41.53
C LEU A 518 -23.54 -2.41 -41.55
N LEU A 519 -23.94 -1.56 -40.61
CA LEU A 519 -23.43 -0.20 -40.50
C LEU A 519 -21.94 -0.18 -40.14
N TYR A 520 -21.51 -1.06 -39.24
CA TYR A 520 -20.09 -1.20 -38.91
C TYR A 520 -19.28 -1.71 -40.09
N GLU A 521 -19.79 -2.68 -40.86
CA GLU A 521 -19.13 -3.19 -42.07
C GLU A 521 -19.04 -2.11 -43.16
N ALA A 522 -20.09 -1.32 -43.34
CA ALA A 522 -20.07 -0.17 -44.24
C ALA A 522 -18.98 0.82 -43.82
N LYS A 523 -18.86 1.08 -42.52
CA LYS A 523 -17.82 1.96 -41.98
C LYS A 523 -16.41 1.40 -42.17
N GLU A 524 -16.21 0.09 -42.06
CA GLU A 524 -14.94 -0.57 -42.36
C GLU A 524 -14.50 -0.29 -43.82
N THR A 525 -15.46 -0.22 -44.76
CA THR A 525 -15.15 0.07 -46.18
C THR A 525 -14.81 1.54 -46.49
N GLU A 526 -15.07 2.47 -45.57
CA GLU A 526 -14.68 3.89 -45.73
C GLU A 526 -13.16 4.09 -45.63
N PHE A 527 -12.45 3.14 -45.01
CA PHE A 527 -11.00 3.23 -44.81
C PHE A 527 -10.23 2.63 -46.00
N PRO A 528 -9.16 3.29 -46.49
CA PRO A 528 -8.38 2.80 -47.63
C PRO A 528 -7.70 1.44 -47.39
N GLU A 529 -7.32 1.16 -46.15
CA GLU A 529 -6.65 -0.07 -45.73
C GLU A 529 -7.33 -0.65 -44.49
N ILE A 530 -7.66 -1.95 -44.52
CA ILE A 530 -8.31 -2.64 -43.39
C ILE A 530 -7.47 -2.54 -42.12
N GLU A 531 -6.13 -2.60 -42.23
CA GLU A 531 -5.24 -2.53 -41.07
C GLU A 531 -5.30 -1.16 -40.36
N GLN A 532 -5.64 -0.07 -41.08
CA GLN A 532 -5.85 1.23 -40.45
C GLN A 532 -7.10 1.23 -39.57
N PHE A 533 -8.15 0.55 -40.02
CA PHE A 533 -9.36 0.36 -39.20
C PHE A 533 -9.08 -0.55 -38.00
N ARG A 534 -8.31 -1.63 -38.17
CA ARG A 534 -7.87 -2.49 -37.05
C ARG A 534 -7.01 -1.73 -36.05
N GLU A 535 -6.14 -0.83 -36.50
CA GLU A 535 -5.39 0.01 -35.57
C GLU A 535 -6.30 1.03 -34.87
N LEU A 536 -7.26 1.63 -35.58
CA LEU A 536 -8.26 2.51 -34.98
C LEU A 536 -9.02 1.81 -33.84
N GLU A 537 -9.48 0.59 -34.07
CA GLU A 537 -10.13 -0.25 -33.05
C GLU A 537 -9.26 -0.41 -31.81
N ARG A 538 -7.98 -0.77 -32.01
CA ARG A 538 -7.03 -0.95 -30.93
C ARG A 538 -6.77 0.35 -30.16
N VAL A 539 -6.62 1.48 -30.86
CA VAL A 539 -6.37 2.77 -30.21
C VAL A 539 -7.59 3.24 -29.42
N VAL A 540 -8.79 3.16 -30.00
CA VAL A 540 -10.03 3.55 -29.32
C VAL A 540 -10.24 2.68 -28.08
N LEU A 541 -10.19 1.36 -28.25
CA LEU A 541 -10.41 0.42 -27.16
C LEU A 541 -9.36 0.60 -26.04
N LEU A 542 -8.08 0.73 -26.38
CA LEU A 542 -7.01 0.97 -25.39
C LEU A 542 -7.23 2.27 -24.61
N LYS A 543 -7.60 3.35 -25.31
CA LYS A 543 -7.84 4.66 -24.70
C LYS A 543 -9.03 4.63 -23.75
N VAL A 544 -10.11 3.96 -24.13
CA VAL A 544 -11.32 3.82 -23.31
C VAL A 544 -11.05 2.93 -22.11
N ILE A 545 -10.43 1.75 -22.30
CA ILE A 545 -10.02 0.86 -21.21
C ILE A 545 -9.14 1.61 -20.21
N ASP A 546 -8.07 2.26 -20.67
CA ASP A 546 -7.14 2.95 -19.77
C ASP A 546 -7.86 4.04 -18.97
N ARG A 547 -8.72 4.84 -19.60
CA ARG A 547 -9.48 5.88 -18.91
C ARG A 547 -10.41 5.30 -17.84
N LYS A 548 -11.31 4.40 -18.23
CA LYS A 548 -12.33 3.82 -17.35
C LYS A 548 -11.73 2.99 -16.22
N TRP A 549 -10.68 2.22 -16.51
CA TRP A 549 -9.96 1.45 -15.51
C TRP A 549 -9.26 2.34 -14.48
N MET A 550 -8.67 3.48 -14.90
CA MET A 550 -8.11 4.44 -13.96
C MET A 550 -9.18 5.12 -13.11
N ASP A 551 -10.36 5.44 -13.67
CA ASP A 551 -11.53 5.91 -12.90
C ASP A 551 -11.92 4.86 -11.85
N HIS A 552 -12.15 3.62 -12.27
CA HIS A 552 -12.51 2.50 -11.39
C HIS A 552 -11.51 2.22 -10.27
N ILE A 553 -10.19 2.26 -10.51
CA ILE A 553 -9.20 2.05 -9.43
C ILE A 553 -9.33 3.12 -8.35
N ASP A 554 -9.55 4.38 -8.75
CA ASP A 554 -9.70 5.50 -7.82
C ASP A 554 -10.99 5.34 -7.01
N ASP A 555 -12.09 5.00 -7.69
CA ASP A 555 -13.39 4.79 -7.06
C ASP A 555 -13.37 3.57 -6.11
N MET A 556 -12.67 2.49 -6.46
CA MET A 556 -12.46 1.32 -5.59
C MET A 556 -11.60 1.63 -4.37
N ASP A 557 -10.66 2.57 -4.46
CA ASP A 557 -9.89 3.04 -3.31
C ASP A 557 -10.75 3.91 -2.39
N GLN A 558 -11.56 4.81 -2.96
CA GLN A 558 -12.54 5.61 -2.20
C GLN A 558 -13.57 4.72 -1.50
N LEU A 559 -14.14 3.75 -2.21
CA LEU A 559 -15.09 2.78 -1.65
C LEU A 559 -14.47 2.03 -0.46
N ARG A 560 -13.22 1.57 -0.58
CA ARG A 560 -12.52 0.86 0.50
C ARG A 560 -12.37 1.73 1.75
N GLN A 561 -12.18 3.03 1.59
CA GLN A 561 -12.07 3.98 2.71
C GLN A 561 -13.44 4.27 3.34
N GLY A 562 -14.50 4.37 2.52
CA GLY A 562 -15.86 4.67 2.97
C GLY A 562 -16.65 3.48 3.54
N ILE A 563 -16.32 2.24 3.16
CA ILE A 563 -17.11 1.04 3.51
C ILE A 563 -17.13 0.73 5.01
N GLY A 564 -16.17 1.28 5.79
CA GLY A 564 -16.16 1.15 7.25
C GLY A 564 -17.44 1.69 7.92
N LEU A 565 -18.13 2.65 7.30
CA LEU A 565 -19.39 3.21 7.78
C LEU A 565 -20.59 2.27 7.62
N GLN A 566 -20.54 1.35 6.66
CA GLN A 566 -21.60 0.34 6.45
C GLN A 566 -21.59 -0.75 7.54
N ALA A 567 -20.51 -0.84 8.34
CA ALA A 567 -20.39 -1.78 9.46
C ALA A 567 -21.44 -1.57 10.57
N TYR A 568 -22.05 -0.38 10.64
CA TYR A 568 -23.13 -0.07 11.59
C TYR A 568 -24.38 -0.92 11.35
N GLY A 569 -24.58 -1.46 10.14
CA GLY A 569 -25.69 -2.36 9.80
C GLY A 569 -25.52 -3.82 10.23
N GLN A 570 -24.51 -4.16 11.04
CA GLN A 570 -24.12 -5.54 11.40
C GLN A 570 -23.77 -6.44 10.20
N ARG A 571 -23.47 -5.86 9.04
CA ARG A 571 -22.99 -6.57 7.86
C ARG A 571 -21.47 -6.52 7.78
N ASP A 572 -20.87 -7.56 7.22
CA ASP A 572 -19.42 -7.65 7.04
C ASP A 572 -18.97 -6.64 5.95
N PRO A 573 -18.14 -5.64 6.26
CA PRO A 573 -17.70 -4.63 5.30
C PRO A 573 -16.97 -5.20 4.09
N LEU A 574 -16.30 -6.36 4.22
CA LEU A 574 -15.63 -7.00 3.09
C LEU A 574 -16.63 -7.59 2.09
N VAL A 575 -17.77 -8.09 2.57
CA VAL A 575 -18.83 -8.63 1.71
C VAL A 575 -19.50 -7.50 0.95
N GLU A 576 -19.84 -6.41 1.63
CA GLU A 576 -20.41 -5.21 1.00
C GLU A 576 -19.43 -4.61 -0.02
N TYR A 577 -18.14 -4.53 0.31
CA TYR A 577 -17.10 -4.11 -0.65
C TYR A 577 -17.04 -4.99 -1.89
N LYS A 578 -17.17 -6.32 -1.73
CA LYS A 578 -17.20 -7.26 -2.86
C LYS A 578 -18.42 -7.07 -3.74
N MET A 579 -19.59 -6.83 -3.15
CA MET A 579 -20.84 -6.62 -3.89
C MET A 579 -20.79 -5.29 -4.64
N ALA A 580 -20.56 -4.17 -3.93
CA ALA A 580 -20.46 -2.86 -4.56
C ALA A 580 -19.33 -2.80 -5.59
N GLY A 581 -18.17 -3.38 -5.28
CA GLY A 581 -17.06 -3.44 -6.22
C GLY A 581 -17.32 -4.29 -7.47
N PHE A 582 -18.19 -5.31 -7.38
CA PHE A 582 -18.64 -6.09 -8.53
C PHE A 582 -19.59 -5.28 -9.41
N ASP A 583 -20.58 -4.63 -8.80
CA ASP A 583 -21.55 -3.79 -9.52
C ASP A 583 -20.86 -2.64 -10.27
N MET A 584 -19.94 -1.92 -9.60
CA MET A 584 -19.11 -0.88 -10.22
C MET A 584 -18.25 -1.42 -11.37
N PHE A 585 -17.76 -2.66 -11.26
CA PHE A 585 -16.96 -3.27 -12.32
C PHE A 585 -17.82 -3.62 -13.54
N ASP A 586 -19.02 -4.15 -13.35
CA ASP A 586 -19.97 -4.45 -14.44
C ASP A 586 -20.45 -3.16 -15.14
N GLU A 587 -20.67 -2.09 -14.37
CA GLU A 587 -20.95 -0.75 -14.89
C GLU A 587 -19.78 -0.20 -15.70
N MET A 588 -18.55 -0.33 -15.18
CA MET A 588 -17.34 0.07 -15.90
C MET A 588 -17.19 -0.70 -17.21
N ILE A 589 -17.39 -2.03 -17.21
CA ILE A 589 -17.33 -2.85 -18.43
C ILE A 589 -18.40 -2.39 -19.43
N SER A 590 -19.64 -2.18 -18.97
CA SER A 590 -20.72 -1.65 -19.82
C SER A 590 -20.34 -0.31 -20.43
N ALA A 591 -19.77 0.60 -19.63
CA ALA A 591 -19.34 1.92 -20.09
C ALA A 591 -18.15 1.84 -21.07
N ILE A 592 -17.24 0.88 -20.91
CA ILE A 592 -16.16 0.63 -21.88
C ILE A 592 -16.75 0.19 -23.23
N GLN A 593 -17.72 -0.72 -23.23
CA GLN A 593 -18.37 -1.19 -24.45
C GLN A 593 -19.09 -0.03 -25.15
N GLU A 594 -19.91 0.72 -24.42
CA GLU A 594 -20.67 1.85 -24.94
C GLU A 594 -19.76 2.94 -25.52
N ASP A 595 -18.77 3.42 -24.76
CA ASP A 595 -17.86 4.49 -25.21
C ASP A 595 -17.02 4.04 -26.41
N THR A 596 -16.61 2.76 -26.44
CA THR A 596 -15.87 2.20 -27.59
C THR A 596 -16.72 2.22 -28.85
N ILE A 597 -17.96 1.71 -28.78
CA ILE A 597 -18.89 1.68 -29.92
C ILE A 597 -19.20 3.10 -30.38
N ARG A 598 -19.56 3.98 -29.45
CA ARG A 598 -19.88 5.38 -29.72
C ARG A 598 -18.74 6.07 -30.45
N LEU A 599 -17.52 5.96 -29.95
CA LEU A 599 -16.35 6.55 -30.60
C LEU A 599 -16.11 5.95 -31.99
N LEU A 600 -16.17 4.63 -32.14
CA LEU A 600 -15.96 3.97 -33.43
C LEU A 600 -16.97 4.42 -34.49
N PHE A 601 -18.27 4.51 -34.15
CA PHE A 601 -19.30 4.96 -35.08
C PHE A 601 -19.27 6.45 -35.39
N HIS A 602 -18.65 7.28 -34.56
CA HIS A 602 -18.57 8.74 -34.77
C HIS A 602 -17.22 9.26 -35.28
N VAL A 603 -16.16 8.43 -35.29
CA VAL A 603 -14.85 8.81 -35.85
C VAL A 603 -14.91 9.10 -37.35
N GLN A 604 -14.25 10.16 -37.79
CA GLN A 604 -14.08 10.53 -39.20
C GLN A 604 -12.66 10.21 -39.70
N VAL A 605 -12.53 9.82 -40.97
CA VAL A 605 -11.30 9.28 -41.59
C VAL A 605 -10.12 10.27 -41.64
N GLU A 606 -10.36 11.58 -41.55
CA GLU A 606 -9.29 12.60 -41.67
C GLU A 606 -8.39 12.75 -40.43
N GLN A 607 -8.73 12.12 -39.28
CA GLN A 607 -7.91 12.20 -38.07
C GLN A 607 -6.82 11.11 -38.06
N LYS A 608 -5.55 11.53 -38.00
CA LYS A 608 -4.45 10.61 -37.65
C LYS A 608 -4.63 10.15 -36.20
N VAL A 609 -5.04 8.91 -36.02
CA VAL A 609 -5.24 8.32 -34.70
C VAL A 609 -3.92 7.74 -34.21
N GLU A 610 -3.20 8.50 -33.38
CA GLU A 610 -1.99 8.04 -32.69
C GLU A 610 -2.31 7.61 -31.26
N ARG A 611 -1.51 6.66 -30.72
CA ARG A 611 -1.63 6.21 -29.33
C ARG A 611 -1.15 7.32 -28.38
N GLU A 612 -2.07 8.08 -27.82
CA GLU A 612 -1.78 9.11 -26.84
C GLU A 612 -1.79 8.56 -25.40
N GLN A 613 -0.90 9.08 -24.55
CA GLN A 613 -0.92 8.77 -23.13
C GLN A 613 -2.11 9.47 -22.45
N VAL A 614 -2.95 8.68 -21.77
CA VAL A 614 -4.18 9.16 -21.13
C VAL A 614 -3.90 9.98 -19.85
N ALA A 615 -2.78 9.73 -19.18
CA ALA A 615 -2.37 10.46 -17.98
C ALA A 615 -0.85 10.64 -17.90
N LYS A 616 -0.40 11.76 -17.32
CA LYS A 616 1.00 12.00 -16.96
C LYS A 616 1.25 11.48 -15.55
N VAL A 617 2.23 10.58 -15.41
CA VAL A 617 2.70 10.07 -14.11
C VAL A 617 3.38 11.20 -13.35
N THR A 618 2.97 11.41 -12.10
CA THR A 618 3.46 12.50 -11.25
C THR A 618 4.28 12.03 -10.06
N GLY A 619 4.19 10.75 -9.71
CA GLY A 619 5.00 10.16 -8.65
C GLY A 619 4.65 8.69 -8.37
N THR A 620 5.49 8.05 -7.56
CA THR A 620 5.25 6.72 -6.97
C THR A 620 5.46 6.80 -5.47
N ASN A 621 4.78 5.98 -4.68
CA ASN A 621 4.89 6.00 -3.21
C ASN A 621 6.23 5.48 -2.65
N LYS A 622 7.26 5.33 -3.50
CA LYS A 622 8.60 4.88 -3.12
C LYS A 622 9.55 6.07 -3.08
N ASP A 623 10.27 6.22 -1.98
CA ASP A 623 11.23 7.30 -1.71
C ASP A 623 12.20 7.48 -2.90
N GLU A 624 12.17 8.65 -3.56
CA GLU A 624 13.01 8.96 -4.73
C GLU A 624 14.50 9.11 -4.41
N THR A 625 14.87 9.05 -3.12
CA THR A 625 16.26 9.07 -2.66
C THR A 625 17.06 7.83 -3.09
N ALA A 626 16.39 6.79 -3.60
CA ALA A 626 16.98 5.53 -4.04
C ALA A 626 16.92 5.30 -5.57
N GLN A 627 17.25 6.29 -6.41
CA GLN A 627 17.53 6.01 -7.82
C GLN A 627 18.93 5.38 -7.98
N SER A 628 19.04 4.07 -7.76
CA SER A 628 20.07 3.29 -8.43
C SER A 628 19.64 3.10 -9.90
N ALA A 629 20.16 3.93 -10.80
CA ALA A 629 20.04 3.64 -12.21
C ALA A 629 20.63 2.23 -12.46
N PRO A 630 19.98 1.36 -13.25
CA PRO A 630 20.58 0.08 -13.59
C PRO A 630 21.91 0.33 -14.30
N LYS A 631 23.03 0.06 -13.63
CA LYS A 631 24.37 0.14 -14.23
C LYS A 631 24.42 -0.85 -15.39
N LYS A 632 24.21 -0.35 -16.60
CA LYS A 632 24.49 -1.06 -17.84
C LYS A 632 25.98 -1.37 -17.81
N ARG A 633 26.35 -2.64 -17.65
CA ARG A 633 27.77 -3.05 -17.64
C ARG A 633 28.39 -2.59 -18.95
N GLU A 634 29.45 -1.79 -18.89
CA GLU A 634 30.18 -1.32 -20.07
C GLU A 634 30.78 -2.47 -20.89
N HIS A 635 30.95 -3.63 -20.26
CA HIS A 635 31.52 -4.83 -20.88
C HIS A 635 30.65 -6.07 -20.64
N ALA A 636 30.57 -6.93 -21.65
CA ALA A 636 29.91 -8.22 -21.57
C ALA A 636 30.49 -9.06 -20.41
N LYS A 637 29.62 -9.74 -19.64
CA LYS A 637 30.05 -10.62 -18.55
C LYS A 637 30.81 -11.81 -19.14
N VAL A 638 32.11 -11.90 -18.86
CA VAL A 638 32.97 -13.00 -19.31
C VAL A 638 32.80 -14.17 -18.35
N TYR A 639 32.27 -15.29 -18.84
CA TYR A 639 32.10 -16.52 -18.06
C TYR A 639 33.39 -17.36 -18.07
N PRO A 640 33.61 -18.25 -17.08
CA PRO A 640 34.85 -19.03 -16.97
C PRO A 640 35.27 -19.83 -18.21
N ASN A 641 34.31 -20.20 -19.06
CA ASN A 641 34.56 -20.97 -20.29
C ASN A 641 34.64 -20.11 -21.56
N ASP A 642 34.39 -18.80 -21.46
CA ASP A 642 34.43 -17.89 -22.61
C ASP A 642 35.88 -17.62 -23.05
N PRO A 643 36.09 -17.21 -24.30
CA PRO A 643 37.40 -16.74 -24.77
C PRO A 643 37.93 -15.61 -23.88
N CYS A 644 39.19 -15.70 -23.47
CA CYS A 644 39.78 -14.71 -22.58
C CYS A 644 39.89 -13.33 -23.27
N PRO A 645 39.44 -12.23 -22.64
CA PRO A 645 39.44 -10.89 -23.23
C PRO A 645 40.83 -10.35 -23.59
N CYS A 646 41.90 -10.92 -23.05
CA CYS A 646 43.27 -10.54 -23.36
C CYS A 646 43.76 -11.02 -24.74
N GLY A 647 42.90 -11.67 -25.54
CA GLY A 647 43.25 -12.14 -26.88
C GLY A 647 44.15 -13.39 -26.91
N SER A 648 44.36 -14.06 -25.78
CA SER A 648 45.27 -15.20 -25.66
C SER A 648 44.79 -16.50 -26.33
N GLY A 649 43.58 -16.52 -26.89
CA GLY A 649 42.95 -17.71 -27.47
C GLY A 649 42.57 -18.80 -26.46
N LYS A 650 42.85 -18.61 -25.16
CA LYS A 650 42.53 -19.55 -24.07
C LYS A 650 41.19 -19.20 -23.41
N LYS A 651 40.57 -20.18 -22.74
CA LYS A 651 39.38 -19.93 -21.90
C LYS A 651 39.74 -19.04 -20.71
N TYR A 652 38.85 -18.15 -20.29
CA TYR A 652 39.08 -17.18 -19.21
C TYR A 652 39.66 -17.82 -17.92
N LYS A 653 39.11 -18.95 -17.48
CA LYS A 653 39.59 -19.70 -16.29
C LYS A 653 41.03 -20.23 -16.39
N GLN A 654 41.57 -20.35 -17.60
CA GLN A 654 42.93 -20.85 -17.87
C GLN A 654 43.92 -19.71 -18.19
N CYS A 655 43.46 -18.46 -18.12
CA CYS A 655 44.26 -17.26 -18.40
C CYS A 655 44.03 -16.22 -17.30
N CYS A 656 43.40 -15.07 -17.60
CA CYS A 656 43.20 -13.98 -16.65
C CYS A 656 42.34 -14.35 -15.43
N GLY A 657 41.51 -15.38 -15.53
CA GLY A 657 40.72 -15.93 -14.41
C GLY A 657 41.45 -16.99 -13.57
N ARG A 658 42.72 -17.29 -13.87
CA ARG A 658 43.52 -18.25 -13.10
C ARG A 658 44.05 -17.57 -11.83
N LYS A 659 43.59 -18.00 -10.65
CA LYS A 659 44.21 -17.57 -9.39
C LYS A 659 45.66 -18.08 -9.36
N PRO A 660 46.66 -17.23 -9.07
CA PRO A 660 48.01 -17.70 -8.82
C PRO A 660 47.99 -18.67 -7.63
N VAL A 661 48.75 -19.75 -7.75
CA VAL A 661 48.95 -20.73 -6.68
C VAL A 661 49.90 -20.15 -5.65
#